data_AF-A0A132NR04-F1
#
_entry.id   AF-A0A132NR04-F1
#
_cell.length_a   1.000
_cell.length_b   1.000
_cell.length_c   1.000
_cell.angle_alpha   90.00
_cell.angle_beta   90.00
_cell.angle_gamma   90.00
#
_symmetry.space_group_name_H-M   'P 1'
#
loop_
_entity.id
_entity.type
_entity.pdbx_description
1 polymer ?
#
loop_
_entity_poly.entity_id
_entity_poly.type
_entity_poly.pdbx_seq_one_letter_code
_entity_poly.pdbx_strand_id
1 'polypeptide(L)'
;MLMSADLPQHVLDALDRAEKYLCGITSTPMERTEGANTVFTVARGNTIPLAEHKFGARMLEEALQVGTRDQISSVFTELYPSIMTVMRSESGSHVCQTLLAIISRMYRDDHSSLSMESLGVVSATNKVDSSLAELYSTLVLQKIIPEISDLITHKFTNHVLRTLLRVEGGSPPEDEGRGRRKHANESTFCTMYGPTDPFAGVPSNLFMLFSLALYKALQGKGTIYQCCFDTYKSVLLQTYCRIIARCKEAVEIPTVQQPLGVLLQLLSLPTGIIDKVTRKKLKDFTLKFTSFRDLCKSTSACFALESIFESVSISQPEACSALANFVISGTILSRNDNEFKDFAAIAGSNTASHVFSVVIGFCDDARLLTDLLAVYTASCSKIFEHDYSKLVQSLFRGLCKANTLMLNESNNENNNVSSDNQDKDNISADLAESIQSFNNAQKVFVDAIIELTGAGQRFIRALLLPGQPVMGPFSLEFSFSTNSKYMFKALTTTFTDKSQVTPEFKQQRREEHQRREQLAKEQFFGTKYKKKETGVVTHAGVWQTGKGIVISWFNMGNPDIVNMAAESLIDYSFPEPGDAFKLIMHPAGCDVYQACLGSIYVAPWYKIRLINNLKPVIDKLARNKLGCLVLIALFDATLSDTGDIPVDVVEASRIVLASEIDVRAASASFHGRQLCAYMKLDEFQRSGEDWGRALQRRTEVRKEIMSIFDEAAEPRRRRKA
;
A
#
# COMPACT_ATOMS: atom_id res chain seq x y z
N MET A 1 -12.81 13.23 36.94
CA MET A 1 -14.16 12.94 36.42
C MET A 1 -14.83 14.28 36.19
N LEU A 2 -14.89 14.73 34.94
CA LEU A 2 -15.70 15.90 34.57
C LEU A 2 -17.04 15.38 34.03
N MET A 3 -18.12 16.08 34.36
CA MET A 3 -19.47 15.70 33.92
C MET A 3 -19.59 15.83 32.41
N SER A 4 -20.43 15.00 31.79
CA SER A 4 -20.94 15.28 30.45
C SER A 4 -21.49 16.71 30.43
N ALA A 5 -20.97 17.57 29.55
CA ALA A 5 -21.57 18.87 29.29
C ALA A 5 -22.87 18.61 28.51
N ASP A 6 -23.98 18.47 29.22
CA ASP A 6 -25.29 18.27 28.61
C ASP A 6 -25.67 19.53 27.84
N LEU A 7 -25.64 19.46 26.51
CA LEU A 7 -26.03 20.56 25.64
C LEU A 7 -27.53 20.85 25.84
N PRO A 8 -27.94 22.13 25.87
CA PRO A 8 -29.35 22.49 25.93
C PRO A 8 -30.14 21.85 24.79
N GLN A 9 -31.37 21.39 25.07
CA GLN A 9 -32.20 20.68 24.09
C GLN A 9 -32.35 21.44 22.76
N HIS A 10 -32.52 22.77 22.81
CA HIS A 10 -32.64 23.61 21.62
C HIS A 10 -31.38 23.60 20.73
N VAL A 11 -30.19 23.39 21.31
CA VAL A 11 -28.93 23.20 20.57
C VAL A 11 -28.92 21.83 19.92
N LEU A 12 -29.31 20.78 20.65
CA LEU A 12 -29.41 19.42 20.10
C LEU A 12 -30.40 19.35 18.93
N ASP A 13 -31.56 19.97 19.06
CA ASP A 13 -32.59 20.04 18.00
C ASP A 13 -32.08 20.80 16.76
N ALA A 14 -31.25 21.83 16.95
CA ALA A 14 -30.62 22.56 15.85
C ALA A 14 -29.54 21.74 15.14
N LEU A 15 -28.73 21.00 15.90
CA LEU A 15 -27.72 20.08 15.36
C LEU A 15 -28.35 18.90 14.60
N ASP A 16 -29.45 18.32 15.10
CA ASP A 16 -30.20 17.25 14.41
C ASP A 16 -30.77 17.73 13.06
N ARG A 17 -31.35 18.94 13.03
CA ARG A 17 -31.79 19.57 11.76
C ARG A 17 -30.62 19.82 10.80
N ALA A 18 -29.44 20.20 11.31
CA ALA A 18 -28.26 20.44 10.50
C ALA A 18 -27.62 19.16 9.96
N GLU A 19 -27.64 18.04 10.69
CA GLU A 19 -27.03 16.76 10.26
C GLU A 19 -27.59 16.29 8.92
N LYS A 20 -28.91 16.43 8.71
CA LYS A 20 -29.57 16.04 7.46
C LYS A 20 -28.92 16.70 6.23
N TYR A 21 -28.57 17.98 6.32
CA TYR A 21 -28.04 18.75 5.20
C TYR A 21 -26.51 18.66 5.12
N LEU A 22 -25.82 18.73 6.26
CA LEU A 22 -24.37 18.67 6.35
C LEU A 22 -23.80 17.29 6.01
N CYS A 23 -24.42 16.23 6.52
CA CYS A 23 -23.92 14.84 6.44
C CYS A 23 -24.67 13.98 5.41
N GLY A 24 -25.61 14.57 4.66
CA GLY A 24 -26.44 13.85 3.69
C GLY A 24 -25.65 13.38 2.46
N ILE A 25 -25.74 12.07 2.15
CA ILE A 25 -25.06 11.46 0.99
C ILE A 25 -25.49 12.09 -0.35
N THR A 26 -26.73 12.60 -0.42
CA THR A 26 -27.29 13.27 -1.61
C THR A 26 -27.29 14.79 -1.49
N SER A 27 -26.73 15.36 -0.42
CA SER A 27 -26.72 16.81 -0.24
C SER A 27 -25.88 17.50 -1.31
N THR A 28 -26.35 18.64 -1.78
CA THR A 28 -25.59 19.57 -2.60
C THR A 28 -24.52 20.28 -1.77
N PRO A 29 -23.48 20.89 -2.38
CA PRO A 29 -22.52 21.73 -1.67
C PRO A 29 -23.19 22.88 -0.91
N MET A 30 -24.24 23.49 -1.47
CA MET A 30 -24.98 24.59 -0.86
C MET A 30 -25.72 24.16 0.42
N GLU A 31 -26.41 23.01 0.40
CA GLU A 31 -27.04 22.43 1.59
C GLU A 31 -26.01 22.10 2.68
N ARG A 32 -24.82 21.62 2.30
CA ARG A 32 -23.73 21.40 3.27
C ARG A 32 -23.27 22.69 3.93
N THR A 33 -23.09 23.78 3.16
CA THR A 33 -22.75 25.09 3.70
C THR A 33 -23.85 25.64 4.62
N GLU A 34 -25.13 25.46 4.29
CA GLU A 34 -26.26 25.88 5.17
C GLU A 34 -26.31 25.07 6.48
N GLY A 35 -26.09 23.76 6.40
CA GLY A 35 -25.93 22.90 7.58
C GLY A 35 -24.76 23.34 8.46
N ALA A 36 -23.59 23.62 7.86
CA ALA A 36 -22.42 24.13 8.59
C ALA A 36 -22.67 25.50 9.23
N ASN A 37 -23.30 26.43 8.51
CA ASN A 37 -23.69 27.74 9.05
C ASN A 37 -24.56 27.59 10.32
N THR A 38 -25.50 26.65 10.31
CA THR A 38 -26.32 26.33 11.50
C THR A 38 -25.46 25.84 12.67
N VAL A 39 -24.49 24.96 12.42
CA VAL A 39 -23.54 24.48 13.45
C VAL A 39 -22.69 25.63 14.00
N PHE A 40 -22.12 26.49 13.15
CA PHE A 40 -21.34 27.64 13.60
C PHE A 40 -22.17 28.66 14.39
N THR A 41 -23.44 28.86 14.04
CA THR A 41 -24.36 29.73 14.80
C THR A 41 -24.58 29.21 16.21
N VAL A 42 -24.77 27.90 16.42
CA VAL A 42 -24.93 27.33 17.77
C VAL A 42 -23.61 27.16 18.52
N ALA A 43 -22.49 27.02 17.80
CA ALA A 43 -21.15 26.93 18.39
C ALA A 43 -20.70 28.26 19.03
N ARG A 44 -21.13 29.40 18.51
CA ARG A 44 -20.70 30.73 19.00
C ARG A 44 -21.00 30.90 20.51
N GLY A 45 -19.95 31.05 21.31
CA GLY A 45 -20.02 31.14 22.78
C GLY A 45 -20.26 29.80 23.51
N ASN A 46 -20.33 28.69 22.78
CA ASN A 46 -20.58 27.33 23.27
C ASN A 46 -19.63 26.28 22.66
N THR A 47 -18.53 26.70 22.03
CA THR A 47 -17.66 25.84 21.22
C THR A 47 -16.97 24.78 22.08
N ILE A 48 -16.60 25.09 23.32
CA ILE A 48 -16.01 24.12 24.26
C ILE A 48 -17.05 23.03 24.64
N PRO A 49 -18.26 23.35 25.17
CA PRO A 49 -19.33 22.37 25.36
C PRO A 49 -19.64 21.52 24.12
N LEU A 50 -19.70 22.12 22.92
CA LEU A 50 -19.93 21.38 21.68
C LEU A 50 -18.78 20.41 21.40
N ALA A 51 -17.52 20.85 21.53
CA ALA A 51 -16.35 20.02 21.26
C ALA A 51 -16.18 18.86 22.26
N GLU A 52 -16.65 19.00 23.51
CA GLU A 52 -16.63 17.92 24.50
C GLU A 52 -17.82 16.95 24.34
N HIS A 53 -18.97 17.43 23.83
CA HIS A 53 -20.15 16.60 23.56
C HIS A 53 -19.99 15.73 22.30
N LYS A 54 -20.21 14.41 22.41
CA LYS A 54 -19.95 13.43 21.32
C LYS A 54 -20.65 13.73 19.99
N PHE A 55 -21.90 14.20 20.02
CA PHE A 55 -22.61 14.60 18.81
C PHE A 55 -22.23 16.00 18.34
N GLY A 56 -21.95 16.92 19.29
CA GLY A 56 -21.53 18.29 18.98
C GLY A 56 -20.18 18.32 18.26
N ALA A 57 -19.21 17.53 18.76
CA ALA A 57 -17.88 17.37 18.17
C ALA A 57 -17.96 16.88 16.72
N ARG A 58 -18.71 15.80 16.47
CA ARG A 58 -18.90 15.28 15.11
C ARG A 58 -19.51 16.35 14.18
N MET A 59 -20.54 17.05 14.62
CA MET A 59 -21.17 18.11 13.82
C MET A 59 -20.21 19.28 13.56
N LEU A 60 -19.39 19.64 14.53
CA LEU A 60 -18.36 20.68 14.40
C LEU A 60 -17.23 20.26 13.46
N GLU A 61 -16.80 18.99 13.48
CA GLU A 61 -15.80 18.44 12.54
C GLU A 61 -16.29 18.47 11.08
N GLU A 62 -17.56 18.12 10.83
CA GLU A 62 -18.14 18.17 9.48
C GLU A 62 -18.35 19.63 9.04
N ALA A 63 -18.73 20.53 9.95
CA ALA A 63 -18.91 21.95 9.64
C ALA A 63 -17.57 22.64 9.32
N LEU A 64 -16.51 22.34 10.08
CA LEU A 64 -15.16 22.85 9.84
C LEU A 64 -14.64 22.50 8.44
N GLN A 65 -14.98 21.34 7.90
CA GLN A 65 -14.53 20.91 6.55
C GLN A 65 -15.15 21.71 5.40
N VAL A 66 -16.21 22.48 5.62
CA VAL A 66 -16.88 23.31 4.59
C VAL A 66 -17.09 24.77 5.03
N GLY A 67 -16.55 25.15 6.19
CA GLY A 67 -16.69 26.48 6.76
C GLY A 67 -15.82 27.54 6.07
N THR A 68 -16.21 28.80 6.20
CA THR A 68 -15.39 29.91 5.73
C THR A 68 -14.20 30.16 6.67
N ARG A 69 -13.17 30.84 6.15
CA ARG A 69 -12.01 31.30 6.92
C ARG A 69 -12.41 31.95 8.26
N ASP A 70 -13.35 32.89 8.24
CA ASP A 70 -13.80 33.62 9.43
C ASP A 70 -14.49 32.71 10.46
N GLN A 71 -15.29 31.72 10.00
CA GLN A 71 -15.95 30.74 10.87
C GLN A 71 -14.93 29.84 11.58
N ILE A 72 -13.93 29.36 10.82
CA ILE A 72 -12.84 28.54 11.34
C ILE A 72 -11.97 29.34 12.32
N SER A 73 -11.62 30.60 11.99
CA SER A 73 -10.90 31.53 12.88
C SER A 73 -11.67 31.76 14.19
N SER A 74 -12.99 31.97 14.12
CA SER A 74 -13.83 32.17 15.31
C SER A 74 -13.82 30.96 16.23
N VAL A 75 -13.96 29.75 15.68
CA VAL A 75 -13.90 28.49 16.44
C VAL A 75 -12.53 28.28 17.07
N PHE A 76 -11.44 28.55 16.34
CA PHE A 76 -10.08 28.43 16.88
C PHE A 76 -9.81 29.44 18.00
N THR A 77 -10.22 30.70 17.83
CA THR A 77 -10.07 31.76 18.85
C THR A 77 -10.84 31.42 20.13
N GLU A 78 -12.06 30.88 20.02
CA GLU A 78 -12.86 30.50 21.18
C GLU A 78 -12.30 29.27 21.91
N LEU A 79 -11.74 28.29 21.18
CA LEU A 79 -11.11 27.11 21.77
C LEU A 79 -9.73 27.40 22.37
N TYR A 80 -8.96 28.35 21.83
CA TYR A 80 -7.54 28.57 22.17
C TYR A 80 -7.22 28.66 23.67
N PRO A 81 -8.01 29.33 24.54
CA PRO A 81 -7.74 29.37 25.98
C PRO A 81 -7.76 27.97 26.64
N SER A 82 -8.64 27.08 26.17
CA SER A 82 -8.89 25.75 26.75
C SER A 82 -8.44 24.59 25.86
N ILE A 83 -7.78 24.86 24.73
CA ILE A 83 -7.46 23.86 23.70
C ILE A 83 -6.62 22.69 24.23
N MET A 84 -5.75 22.92 25.22
CA MET A 84 -4.96 21.90 25.92
C MET A 84 -5.83 20.92 26.74
N THR A 85 -6.98 21.38 27.25
CA THR A 85 -8.00 20.53 27.90
C THR A 85 -8.82 19.79 26.85
N VAL A 86 -9.29 20.50 25.82
CA VAL A 86 -10.14 19.93 24.75
C VAL A 86 -9.42 18.81 24.00
N MET A 87 -8.13 18.98 23.67
CA MET A 87 -7.30 17.93 23.05
C MET A 87 -7.06 16.71 23.95
N ARG A 88 -7.27 16.83 25.26
CA ARG A 88 -7.19 15.74 26.25
C ARG A 88 -8.55 15.04 26.47
N SER A 89 -9.61 15.45 25.78
CA SER A 89 -10.94 14.81 25.82
C SER A 89 -11.15 13.80 24.67
N GLU A 90 -12.14 12.90 24.81
CA GLU A 90 -12.47 11.91 23.77
C GLU A 90 -12.98 12.60 22.50
N SER A 91 -14.09 13.33 22.63
CA SER A 91 -14.74 14.07 21.54
C SER A 91 -13.85 15.19 20.99
N GLY A 92 -13.31 16.03 21.88
CA GLY A 92 -12.61 17.26 21.50
C GLY A 92 -11.26 17.02 20.84
N SER A 93 -10.62 15.87 21.08
CA SER A 93 -9.40 15.49 20.35
C SER A 93 -9.64 15.29 18.86
N HIS A 94 -10.85 14.91 18.44
CA HIS A 94 -11.21 14.80 17.02
C HIS A 94 -11.43 16.18 16.38
N VAL A 95 -12.16 17.07 17.07
CA VAL A 95 -12.26 18.49 16.70
C VAL A 95 -10.88 19.13 16.55
N CYS A 96 -9.98 18.93 17.51
CA CYS A 96 -8.61 19.48 17.43
C CYS A 96 -7.80 18.92 16.25
N GLN A 97 -7.96 17.65 15.87
CA GLN A 97 -7.27 17.09 14.69
C GLN A 97 -7.74 17.77 13.39
N THR A 98 -9.07 17.87 13.22
CA THR A 98 -9.70 18.52 12.07
C THR A 98 -9.34 20.00 12.00
N LEU A 99 -9.46 20.72 13.12
CA LEU A 99 -9.19 22.15 13.23
C LEU A 99 -7.72 22.48 12.99
N LEU A 100 -6.77 21.80 13.65
CA LEU A 100 -5.34 22.09 13.50
C LEU A 100 -4.82 21.76 12.09
N ALA A 101 -5.41 20.79 11.40
CA ALA A 101 -5.11 20.53 10.00
C ALA A 101 -5.57 21.69 9.10
N ILE A 102 -6.79 22.20 9.28
CA ILE A 102 -7.28 23.34 8.49
C ILE A 102 -6.50 24.63 8.81
N ILE A 103 -6.23 24.90 10.10
CA ILE A 103 -5.43 26.08 10.51
C ILE A 103 -3.99 25.98 10.00
N SER A 104 -3.35 24.79 10.04
CA SER A 104 -2.02 24.57 9.43
C SER A 104 -2.00 24.94 7.95
N ARG A 105 -3.05 24.56 7.19
CA ARG A 105 -3.20 24.94 5.79
C ARG A 105 -3.27 26.46 5.62
N MET A 106 -4.21 27.10 6.31
CA MET A 106 -4.42 28.56 6.25
C MET A 106 -3.15 29.34 6.62
N TYR A 107 -2.45 28.88 7.65
CA TYR A 107 -1.17 29.44 8.09
C TYR A 107 -0.09 29.37 7.00
N ARG A 108 0.01 28.26 6.26
CA ARG A 108 0.95 28.13 5.14
C ARG A 108 0.59 29.03 3.97
N ASP A 109 -0.69 29.11 3.63
CA ASP A 109 -1.18 29.99 2.57
C ASP A 109 -0.78 31.45 2.87
N ASP A 110 -0.97 31.91 4.11
CA ASP A 110 -0.60 33.26 4.57
C ASP A 110 0.91 33.57 4.51
N HIS A 111 1.77 32.56 4.65
CA HIS A 111 3.24 32.71 4.65
C HIS A 111 3.90 32.37 3.31
N SER A 112 3.11 31.99 2.29
CA SER A 112 3.63 31.60 1.00
C SER A 112 3.91 32.81 0.09
N SER A 113 5.12 32.87 -0.47
CA SER A 113 5.44 33.74 -1.62
C SER A 113 5.07 33.10 -2.97
N LEU A 114 4.58 31.87 -2.94
CA LEU A 114 4.14 31.08 -4.09
C LEU A 114 2.74 31.56 -4.53
N SER A 115 2.69 32.57 -5.40
CA SER A 115 1.42 33.11 -5.91
C SER A 115 0.57 32.04 -6.62
N MET A 116 -0.74 32.02 -6.34
CA MET A 116 -1.71 31.10 -6.96
C MET A 116 -1.92 31.29 -8.48
N GLU A 117 -1.14 32.15 -9.15
CA GLU A 117 -1.26 32.39 -10.60
C GLU A 117 -0.95 31.15 -11.45
N SER A 118 -0.18 30.19 -10.94
CA SER A 118 0.19 28.97 -11.67
C SER A 118 -0.91 27.89 -11.75
N LEU A 119 -2.02 28.02 -11.00
CA LEU A 119 -3.04 26.98 -10.86
C LEU A 119 -4.42 27.33 -11.47
N GLY A 120 -4.58 28.52 -12.06
CA GLY A 120 -5.78 28.88 -12.83
C GLY A 120 -7.09 29.01 -12.05
N VAL A 121 -7.05 28.96 -10.71
CA VAL A 121 -8.22 29.14 -9.84
C VAL A 121 -8.29 30.59 -9.36
N VAL A 122 -9.19 31.37 -9.94
CA VAL A 122 -9.46 32.75 -9.51
C VAL A 122 -10.50 32.75 -8.39
N SER A 123 -10.14 33.24 -7.19
CA SER A 123 -11.06 34.02 -6.35
C SER A 123 -10.35 34.75 -5.21
N ALA A 124 -10.81 35.98 -4.96
CA ALA A 124 -10.68 36.80 -3.75
C ALA A 124 -9.28 36.99 -3.12
N THR A 125 -8.86 38.26 -3.10
CA THR A 125 -7.70 38.77 -2.35
C THR A 125 -7.86 38.51 -0.84
N ASN A 126 -7.36 37.39 -0.35
CA ASN A 126 -7.27 37.12 1.09
C ASN A 126 -6.23 38.04 1.71
N LYS A 127 -6.70 38.98 2.53
CA LYS A 127 -5.87 39.83 3.38
C LYS A 127 -5.23 38.95 4.44
N VAL A 128 -3.90 38.97 4.57
CA VAL A 128 -3.16 38.19 5.59
C VAL A 128 -3.72 38.53 6.98
N ASP A 129 -4.32 37.54 7.64
CA ASP A 129 -4.76 37.67 9.03
C ASP A 129 -3.61 37.28 9.95
N SER A 130 -2.75 38.27 10.23
CA SER A 130 -1.59 38.10 11.09
C SER A 130 -1.94 37.62 12.50
N SER A 131 -3.18 37.88 12.97
CA SER A 131 -3.61 37.49 14.32
C SER A 131 -3.84 35.98 14.43
N LEU A 132 -4.45 35.36 13.42
CA LEU A 132 -4.64 33.90 13.38
C LEU A 132 -3.32 33.16 13.28
N ALA A 133 -2.42 33.67 12.43
CA ALA A 133 -1.08 33.13 12.22
C ALA A 133 -0.22 33.17 13.50
N GLU A 134 -0.25 34.30 14.21
CA GLU A 134 0.42 34.46 15.50
C GLU A 134 -0.19 33.52 16.56
N LEU A 135 -1.53 33.38 16.60
CA LEU A 135 -2.23 32.51 17.54
C LEU A 135 -1.87 31.02 17.33
N TYR A 136 -1.78 30.57 16.07
CA TYR A 136 -1.37 29.21 15.74
C TYR A 136 0.10 28.95 16.08
N SER A 137 0.99 29.88 15.72
CA SER A 137 2.42 29.79 16.08
C SER A 137 2.61 29.74 17.59
N THR A 138 1.86 30.57 18.34
CA THR A 138 1.88 30.61 19.80
C THR A 138 1.37 29.32 20.41
N LEU A 139 0.31 28.72 19.86
CA LEU A 139 -0.17 27.40 20.28
C LEU A 139 0.92 26.33 20.17
N VAL A 140 1.55 26.20 19.00
CA VAL A 140 2.58 25.17 18.77
C VAL A 140 3.81 25.43 19.65
N LEU A 141 4.34 26.65 19.62
CA LEU A 141 5.62 26.99 20.23
C LEU A 141 5.55 27.18 21.76
N GLN A 142 4.47 27.75 22.30
CA GLN A 142 4.38 28.16 23.71
C GLN A 142 3.41 27.32 24.56
N LYS A 143 2.50 26.53 23.96
CA LYS A 143 1.62 25.61 24.69
C LYS A 143 1.99 24.14 24.44
N ILE A 144 2.04 23.71 23.18
CA ILE A 144 2.24 22.30 22.82
C ILE A 144 3.68 21.85 23.07
N ILE A 145 4.69 22.57 22.58
CA ILE A 145 6.10 22.19 22.75
C ILE A 145 6.52 22.07 24.24
N PRO A 146 6.17 23.00 25.15
CA PRO A 146 6.53 22.87 26.56
C PRO A 146 5.87 21.67 27.27
N GLU A 147 4.60 21.37 26.97
CA GLU A 147 3.87 20.24 27.57
C GLU A 147 4.13 18.89 26.88
N ILE A 148 4.90 18.84 25.79
CA ILE A 148 4.93 17.68 24.87
C ILE A 148 5.26 16.35 25.56
N SER A 149 6.09 16.37 26.60
CA SER A 149 6.45 15.18 27.41
C SER A 149 5.24 14.51 28.09
N ASP A 150 4.23 15.30 28.47
CA ASP A 150 3.00 14.82 29.10
C ASP A 150 1.89 14.51 28.07
N LEU A 151 2.08 14.95 26.81
CA LEU A 151 1.14 14.75 25.71
C LEU A 151 1.41 13.44 24.95
N ILE A 152 2.68 13.01 24.82
CA ILE A 152 3.08 11.86 23.98
C ILE A 152 2.49 10.52 24.43
N THR A 153 2.30 10.29 25.73
CA THR A 153 1.75 9.04 26.30
C THR A 153 0.24 9.08 26.50
N HIS A 154 -0.38 10.26 26.40
CA HIS A 154 -1.79 10.41 26.68
C HIS A 154 -2.65 10.08 25.45
N LYS A 155 -3.64 9.20 25.63
CA LYS A 155 -4.30 8.45 24.55
C LYS A 155 -4.91 9.30 23.42
N PHE A 156 -5.47 10.46 23.76
CA PHE A 156 -6.15 11.32 22.79
C PHE A 156 -5.20 12.34 22.15
N THR A 157 -4.36 12.97 22.96
CA THR A 157 -3.34 13.95 22.53
C THR A 157 -2.28 13.33 21.63
N ASN A 158 -2.00 12.03 21.78
CA ASN A 158 -1.15 11.29 20.85
C ASN A 158 -1.64 11.40 19.39
N HIS A 159 -2.95 11.28 19.14
CA HIS A 159 -3.53 11.42 17.79
C HIS A 159 -3.41 12.87 17.28
N VAL A 160 -3.55 13.85 18.17
CA VAL A 160 -3.38 15.28 17.86
C VAL A 160 -1.93 15.59 17.50
N LEU A 161 -0.95 15.07 18.25
CA LEU A 161 0.49 15.21 17.95
C LEU A 161 0.88 14.51 16.64
N ARG A 162 0.33 13.32 16.35
CA ARG A 162 0.54 12.65 15.04
C ARG A 162 -0.04 13.46 13.90
N THR A 163 -1.23 14.04 14.08
CA THR A 163 -1.85 14.93 13.09
C THR A 163 -1.01 16.18 12.85
N LEU A 164 -0.61 16.88 13.92
CA LEU A 164 0.27 18.05 13.85
C LEU A 164 1.59 17.72 13.13
N LEU A 165 2.26 16.63 13.50
CA LEU A 165 3.51 16.21 12.85
C LEU A 165 3.36 15.97 11.34
N ARG A 166 2.22 15.40 10.92
CA ARG A 166 1.93 15.13 9.52
C ARG A 166 1.61 16.40 8.76
N VAL A 167 0.70 17.25 9.27
CA VAL A 167 0.31 18.47 8.56
C VAL A 167 1.43 19.50 8.53
N GLU A 168 2.24 19.60 9.58
CA GLU A 168 3.46 20.44 9.58
C GLU A 168 4.55 19.86 8.67
N GLY A 169 4.56 18.55 8.42
CA GLY A 169 5.42 17.89 7.43
C GLY A 169 4.83 17.79 6.01
N GLY A 170 3.82 18.60 5.67
CA GLY A 170 3.24 18.63 4.32
C GLY A 170 2.51 17.32 3.94
N SER A 171 1.95 16.60 4.93
CA SER A 171 1.26 15.33 4.72
C SER A 171 -0.16 15.35 5.31
N PRO A 172 -1.15 14.71 4.65
CA PRO A 172 -2.52 14.67 5.15
C PRO A 172 -2.62 14.03 6.54
N PRO A 173 -3.59 14.44 7.39
CA PRO A 173 -3.93 13.73 8.62
C PRO A 173 -4.19 12.24 8.40
N GLU A 174 -3.99 11.42 9.43
CA GLU A 174 -4.27 9.98 9.35
C GLU A 174 -5.73 9.71 8.95
N ASP A 175 -5.92 8.71 8.09
CA ASP A 175 -7.24 8.14 7.83
C ASP A 175 -7.48 6.99 8.80
N GLU A 176 -8.19 7.29 9.89
CA GLU A 176 -8.68 6.26 10.79
C GLU A 176 -9.83 5.49 10.12
N GLY A 177 -9.45 4.48 9.33
CA GLY A 177 -10.33 3.57 8.57
C GLY A 177 -11.38 2.79 9.38
N ARG A 178 -11.56 3.09 10.66
CA ARG A 178 -12.71 2.68 11.50
C ARG A 178 -13.99 3.46 11.16
N GLY A 179 -14.26 3.64 9.87
CA GLY A 179 -15.50 4.21 9.36
C GLY A 179 -15.57 5.73 9.20
N ARG A 180 -14.58 6.52 9.67
CA ARG A 180 -14.63 8.00 9.53
C ARG A 180 -14.65 8.48 8.07
N ARG A 181 -14.04 7.74 7.14
CA ARG A 181 -13.86 8.17 5.73
C ARG A 181 -14.31 7.14 4.68
N LYS A 182 -15.24 6.22 5.02
CA LYS A 182 -15.76 5.21 4.07
C LYS A 182 -16.49 5.79 2.83
N HIS A 183 -16.73 7.11 2.80
CA HIS A 183 -17.35 7.85 1.70
C HIS A 183 -16.41 8.90 1.06
N ALA A 184 -15.14 8.97 1.46
CA ALA A 184 -14.20 10.03 1.07
C ALA A 184 -13.60 9.86 -0.34
N ASN A 185 -14.46 9.75 -1.37
CA ASN A 185 -14.02 10.01 -2.74
C ASN A 185 -13.79 11.52 -2.98
N GLU A 186 -14.35 12.39 -2.13
CA GLU A 186 -14.17 13.85 -2.11
C GLU A 186 -14.17 14.34 -0.65
N SER A 187 -13.04 14.25 0.07
CA SER A 187 -12.90 14.93 1.38
C SER A 187 -12.07 16.20 1.23
N THR A 188 -12.40 17.24 2.01
CA THR A 188 -11.65 18.51 2.00
C THR A 188 -10.15 18.28 2.26
N PHE A 189 -9.79 17.31 3.10
CA PHE A 189 -8.40 16.92 3.34
C PHE A 189 -7.71 16.27 2.13
N CYS A 190 -8.43 15.51 1.30
CA CYS A 190 -7.89 14.98 0.04
C CYS A 190 -7.65 16.09 -0.99
N THR A 191 -8.38 17.20 -0.93
CA THR A 191 -8.13 18.38 -1.77
C THR A 191 -6.98 19.22 -1.21
N MET A 192 -7.00 19.56 0.10
CA MET A 192 -6.00 20.42 0.74
C MET A 192 -4.60 19.81 0.82
N TYR A 193 -4.49 18.48 0.85
CA TYR A 193 -3.25 17.71 0.99
C TYR A 193 -3.17 16.56 -0.05
N GLY A 194 -3.73 16.80 -1.23
CA GLY A 194 -3.73 15.84 -2.34
C GLY A 194 -2.39 15.76 -3.08
N PRO A 195 -2.25 14.89 -4.10
CA PRO A 195 -1.05 14.83 -4.94
C PRO A 195 -0.74 16.13 -5.69
N THR A 196 -1.71 17.03 -5.81
CA THR A 196 -1.62 18.35 -6.46
C THR A 196 -1.50 19.51 -5.45
N ASP A 197 -1.35 19.22 -4.15
CA ASP A 197 -1.14 20.24 -3.13
C ASP A 197 0.27 20.87 -3.30
N PRO A 198 0.41 22.21 -3.45
CA PRO A 198 1.72 22.88 -3.50
C PRO A 198 2.57 22.70 -2.24
N PHE A 199 1.99 22.27 -1.11
CA PHE A 199 2.70 21.94 0.13
C PHE A 199 2.90 20.43 0.35
N ALA A 200 2.58 19.57 -0.63
CA ALA A 200 2.78 18.13 -0.52
C ALA A 200 4.26 17.78 -0.31
N GLY A 201 4.59 17.25 0.87
CA GLY A 201 5.97 16.96 1.29
C GLY A 201 6.80 18.19 1.65
N VAL A 202 6.22 19.39 1.67
CA VAL A 202 6.90 20.65 2.03
C VAL A 202 6.67 20.97 3.52
N PRO A 203 7.71 20.97 4.36
CA PRO A 203 7.59 21.32 5.78
C PRO A 203 7.19 22.78 6.00
N SER A 204 6.51 23.06 7.11
CA SER A 204 6.33 24.44 7.60
C SER A 204 7.59 24.93 8.34
N ASN A 205 7.67 26.23 8.58
CA ASN A 205 8.65 26.84 9.50
C ASN A 205 8.50 26.36 10.97
N LEU A 206 7.33 25.87 11.39
CA LEU A 206 7.10 25.31 12.73
C LEU A 206 7.57 23.85 12.85
N PHE A 207 7.62 23.11 11.74
CA PHE A 207 7.93 21.67 11.72
C PHE A 207 9.27 21.32 12.37
N MET A 208 10.33 22.09 12.10
CA MET A 208 11.66 21.79 12.65
C MET A 208 11.67 21.88 14.18
N LEU A 209 11.14 22.98 14.75
CA LEU A 209 11.10 23.17 16.20
C LEU A 209 10.23 22.11 16.89
N PHE A 210 9.07 21.80 16.31
CA PHE A 210 8.17 20.79 16.84
C PHE A 210 8.75 19.37 16.76
N SER A 211 9.37 18.99 15.64
CA SER A 211 9.96 17.66 15.44
C SER A 211 11.18 17.41 16.35
N LEU A 212 12.04 18.41 16.55
CA LEU A 212 13.16 18.35 17.51
C LEU A 212 12.68 18.18 18.95
N ALA A 213 11.65 18.95 19.35
CA ALA A 213 11.04 18.83 20.68
C ALA A 213 10.38 17.45 20.89
N LEU A 214 9.66 16.95 19.88
CA LEU A 214 9.02 15.64 19.91
C LEU A 214 10.05 14.51 20.03
N TYR A 215 11.14 14.54 19.24
CA TYR A 215 12.20 13.53 19.35
C TYR A 215 12.81 13.50 20.75
N LYS A 216 13.13 14.67 21.30
CA LYS A 216 13.69 14.80 22.66
C LYS A 216 12.75 14.22 23.73
N ALA A 217 11.43 14.42 23.58
CA ALA A 217 10.44 13.86 24.50
C ALA A 217 10.25 12.34 24.35
N LEU A 218 10.32 11.81 23.12
CA LEU A 218 10.29 10.37 22.85
C LEU A 218 11.52 9.67 23.45
N GLN A 219 12.72 10.27 23.32
CA GLN A 219 13.96 9.81 23.94
C GLN A 219 13.93 9.90 25.48
N GLY A 220 13.45 11.02 26.02
CA GLY A 220 13.38 11.28 27.46
C GLY A 220 14.76 11.25 28.13
N LYS A 221 14.87 10.56 29.26
CA LYS A 221 16.15 10.33 29.97
C LYS A 221 16.92 9.09 29.49
N GLY A 222 16.37 8.34 28.53
CA GLY A 222 16.91 7.07 28.07
C GLY A 222 17.43 7.11 26.63
N THR A 223 17.53 5.95 26.01
CA THR A 223 17.75 5.81 24.57
C THR A 223 16.41 5.66 23.85
N ILE A 224 16.38 5.98 22.55
CA ILE A 224 15.18 5.82 21.72
C ILE A 224 14.70 4.35 21.63
N TYR A 225 15.56 3.38 21.98
CA TYR A 225 15.19 1.97 22.14
C TYR A 225 14.02 1.78 23.14
N GLN A 226 14.02 2.48 24.27
CA GLN A 226 12.95 2.30 25.28
C GLN A 226 11.62 2.93 24.86
N CYS A 227 11.64 3.89 23.93
CA CYS A 227 10.44 4.46 23.31
C CYS A 227 9.62 3.39 22.57
N CYS A 228 10.26 2.37 21.99
CA CYS A 228 9.60 1.34 21.19
C CYS A 228 8.67 0.43 21.99
N PHE A 229 8.86 0.29 23.31
CA PHE A 229 8.08 -0.62 24.14
C PHE A 229 6.76 0.00 24.65
N ASP A 230 6.64 1.32 24.66
CA ASP A 230 5.39 2.03 24.95
C ASP A 230 4.53 2.15 23.68
N THR A 231 3.26 1.74 23.74
CA THR A 231 2.35 1.74 22.59
C THR A 231 2.14 3.13 21.98
N TYR A 232 2.01 4.17 22.81
CA TYR A 232 1.75 5.53 22.34
C TYR A 232 3.01 6.17 21.78
N LYS A 233 4.14 6.01 22.47
CA LYS A 233 5.43 6.54 22.02
C LYS A 233 5.93 5.83 20.75
N SER A 234 5.75 4.51 20.66
CA SER A 234 6.06 3.73 19.45
C SER A 234 5.34 4.29 18.22
N VAL A 235 4.02 4.48 18.28
CA VAL A 235 3.24 4.95 17.13
C VAL A 235 3.61 6.40 16.76
N LEU A 236 3.97 7.25 17.73
CA LEU A 236 4.56 8.57 17.44
C LEU A 236 5.93 8.46 16.76
N LEU A 237 6.83 7.59 17.23
CA LEU A 237 8.15 7.38 16.63
C LEU A 237 8.04 6.84 15.19
N GLN A 238 7.10 5.93 14.93
CA GLN A 238 6.78 5.47 13.58
C GLN A 238 6.37 6.65 12.67
N THR A 239 5.39 7.46 13.11
CA THR A 239 4.92 8.62 12.33
C THR A 239 6.03 9.66 12.15
N TYR A 240 6.86 9.88 13.16
CA TYR A 240 8.05 10.73 13.09
C TYR A 240 9.03 10.25 12.01
N CYS A 241 9.48 9.00 12.06
CA CYS A 241 10.44 8.49 11.06
C CYS A 241 9.86 8.52 9.64
N ARG A 242 8.57 8.19 9.44
CA ARG A 242 7.90 8.28 8.13
C ARG A 242 7.89 9.68 7.55
N ILE A 243 7.63 10.70 8.37
CA ILE A 243 7.56 12.10 7.91
C ILE A 243 8.96 12.67 7.69
N ILE A 244 9.90 12.43 8.61
CA ILE A 244 11.30 12.87 8.47
C ILE A 244 11.96 12.22 7.24
N ALA A 245 11.67 10.96 6.92
CA ALA A 245 12.16 10.31 5.70
C ALA A 245 11.76 11.04 4.41
N ARG A 246 10.56 11.65 4.39
CA ARG A 246 10.04 12.41 3.23
C ARG A 246 10.50 13.87 3.22
N CYS A 247 10.85 14.42 4.37
CA CYS A 247 11.24 15.83 4.55
C CYS A 247 12.77 16.05 4.64
N LYS A 248 13.58 14.98 4.57
CA LYS A 248 15.02 14.99 4.87
C LYS A 248 15.83 16.02 4.07
N GLU A 249 15.45 16.28 2.83
CA GLU A 249 16.13 17.24 1.95
C GLU A 249 15.72 18.70 2.21
N ALA A 250 14.60 18.92 2.90
CA ALA A 250 14.03 20.23 3.18
C ALA A 250 14.29 20.75 4.61
N VAL A 251 14.89 19.94 5.50
CA VAL A 251 15.08 20.29 6.92
C VAL A 251 16.40 19.74 7.47
N GLU A 252 17.18 20.59 8.15
CA GLU A 252 18.41 20.22 8.85
C GLU A 252 18.13 19.47 10.17
N ILE A 253 17.54 18.28 10.07
CA ILE A 253 17.35 17.38 11.22
C ILE A 253 18.69 16.70 11.55
N PRO A 254 19.18 16.74 12.81
CA PRO A 254 20.43 16.10 13.21
C PRO A 254 20.45 14.62 12.81
N THR A 255 21.55 14.16 12.20
CA THR A 255 21.66 12.83 11.57
C THR A 255 21.28 11.68 12.51
N VAL A 256 21.61 11.78 13.81
CA VAL A 256 21.23 10.81 14.85
C VAL A 256 19.72 10.67 15.08
N GLN A 257 18.94 11.71 14.77
CA GLN A 257 17.48 11.74 14.88
C GLN A 257 16.78 11.34 13.57
N GLN A 258 17.49 11.38 12.43
CA GLN A 258 16.97 10.86 11.16
C GLN A 258 16.70 9.34 11.25
N PRO A 259 15.83 8.76 10.39
CA PRO A 259 15.46 7.34 10.45
C PRO A 259 16.65 6.37 10.56
N LEU A 260 17.75 6.63 9.85
CA LEU A 260 18.95 5.79 9.91
C LEU A 260 19.64 5.87 11.28
N GLY A 261 19.74 7.06 11.87
CA GLY A 261 20.28 7.25 13.22
C GLY A 261 19.42 6.61 14.31
N VAL A 262 18.09 6.60 14.13
CA VAL A 262 17.18 5.84 15.00
C VAL A 262 17.40 4.34 14.83
N LEU A 263 17.47 3.83 13.60
CA LEU A 263 17.66 2.39 13.33
C LEU A 263 18.98 1.88 13.90
N LEU A 264 20.08 2.63 13.77
CA LEU A 264 21.37 2.28 14.39
C LEU A 264 21.24 2.14 15.91
N GLN A 265 20.55 3.07 16.59
CA GLN A 265 20.29 2.96 18.04
C GLN A 265 19.45 1.73 18.41
N LEU A 266 18.42 1.39 17.62
CA LEU A 266 17.61 0.19 17.88
C LEU A 266 18.40 -1.10 17.72
N LEU A 267 19.29 -1.16 16.72
CA LEU A 267 20.19 -2.29 16.48
C LEU A 267 21.41 -2.30 17.42
N SER A 268 21.49 -1.37 18.38
CA SER A 268 22.62 -1.19 19.32
C SER A 268 23.97 -0.92 18.62
N LEU A 269 23.94 -0.29 17.45
CA LEU A 269 25.11 0.15 16.69
C LEU A 269 25.50 1.60 17.04
N PRO A 270 26.79 1.97 16.96
CA PRO A 270 27.22 3.33 17.25
C PRO A 270 26.72 4.29 16.16
N THR A 271 26.16 5.43 16.58
CA THR A 271 25.62 6.43 15.64
C THR A 271 26.71 7.20 14.89
N GLY A 272 27.96 7.18 15.37
CA GLY A 272 29.12 7.78 14.70
C GLY A 272 29.56 7.08 13.39
N ILE A 273 28.94 5.96 12.99
CA ILE A 273 29.16 5.35 11.67
C ILE A 273 28.09 5.73 10.62
N ILE A 274 27.19 6.66 10.93
CA ILE A 274 26.01 6.97 10.11
C ILE A 274 26.33 7.31 8.64
N ASP A 275 27.40 8.07 8.40
CA ASP A 275 27.85 8.45 7.05
C ASP A 275 28.67 7.34 6.35
N LYS A 276 28.81 6.16 6.97
CA LYS A 276 29.66 5.05 6.54
C LYS A 276 28.95 3.69 6.62
N VAL A 277 27.62 3.67 6.80
CA VAL A 277 26.81 2.44 6.88
C VAL A 277 26.84 1.70 5.54
N THR A 278 27.67 0.67 5.46
CA THR A 278 27.91 -0.15 4.26
C THR A 278 28.10 -1.61 4.67
N ARG A 279 27.86 -2.57 3.76
CA ARG A 279 28.10 -4.00 4.03
C ARG A 279 29.53 -4.24 4.53
N LYS A 280 30.53 -3.54 3.97
CA LYS A 280 31.95 -3.63 4.38
C LYS A 280 32.14 -3.13 5.82
N LYS A 281 31.59 -1.96 6.18
CA LYS A 281 31.80 -1.38 7.52
C LYS A 281 31.06 -2.15 8.62
N LEU A 282 29.92 -2.77 8.32
CA LEU A 282 29.14 -3.54 9.29
C LEU A 282 29.81 -4.86 9.70
N LYS A 283 30.81 -5.37 8.95
CA LYS A 283 31.61 -6.53 9.33
C LYS A 283 32.44 -6.32 10.60
N ASP A 284 32.69 -5.07 10.99
CA ASP A 284 33.42 -4.72 12.22
C ASP A 284 32.54 -4.87 13.48
N PHE A 285 31.26 -5.22 13.33
CA PHE A 285 30.27 -5.25 14.41
C PHE A 285 29.56 -6.60 14.48
N THR A 286 29.00 -6.89 15.66
CA THR A 286 28.15 -8.06 15.91
C THR A 286 26.78 -7.59 16.38
N LEU A 287 25.70 -8.13 15.82
CA LEU A 287 24.34 -7.81 16.27
C LEU A 287 24.18 -8.20 17.75
N LYS A 288 23.71 -7.25 18.56
CA LYS A 288 23.35 -7.52 19.96
C LYS A 288 22.03 -8.29 20.02
N PHE A 289 22.11 -9.61 19.83
CA PHE A 289 20.96 -10.49 19.64
C PHE A 289 19.88 -10.32 20.72
N THR A 290 20.25 -10.20 21.99
CA THR A 290 19.28 -10.02 23.09
C THR A 290 18.40 -8.78 22.90
N SER A 291 18.99 -7.64 22.55
CA SER A 291 18.24 -6.40 22.31
C SER A 291 17.37 -6.48 21.05
N PHE A 292 17.87 -7.09 19.97
CA PHE A 292 17.05 -7.31 18.76
C PHE A 292 15.87 -8.26 19.01
N ARG A 293 16.11 -9.36 19.74
CA ARG A 293 15.10 -10.34 20.15
C ARG A 293 14.00 -9.71 20.99
N ASP A 294 14.36 -8.84 21.93
CA ASP A 294 13.38 -8.19 22.81
C ASP A 294 12.47 -7.22 22.02
N LEU A 295 13.00 -6.50 21.01
CA LEU A 295 12.18 -5.75 20.05
C LEU A 295 11.22 -6.68 19.26
N CYS A 296 11.70 -7.84 18.81
CA CYS A 296 10.89 -8.80 18.06
C CYS A 296 9.81 -9.50 18.92
N LYS A 297 9.88 -9.45 20.26
CA LYS A 297 8.89 -10.02 21.18
C LYS A 297 7.81 -9.03 21.63
N SER A 298 8.01 -7.73 21.41
CA SER A 298 7.04 -6.70 21.77
C SER A 298 6.23 -6.24 20.56
N THR A 299 4.90 -6.26 20.68
CA THR A 299 3.98 -5.79 19.63
C THR A 299 4.16 -4.30 19.31
N SER A 300 4.41 -3.46 20.32
CA SER A 300 4.69 -2.03 20.09
C SER A 300 6.04 -1.83 19.41
N ALA A 301 7.05 -2.64 19.75
CA ALA A 301 8.40 -2.49 19.23
C ALA A 301 8.56 -3.07 17.82
N CYS A 302 7.86 -4.16 17.48
CA CYS A 302 7.92 -4.74 16.13
C CYS A 302 7.39 -3.76 15.07
N PHE A 303 6.25 -3.09 15.33
CA PHE A 303 5.72 -2.07 14.42
C PHE A 303 6.61 -0.81 14.34
N ALA A 304 7.31 -0.45 15.41
CA ALA A 304 8.34 0.60 15.35
C ALA A 304 9.47 0.19 14.41
N LEU A 305 10.06 -0.98 14.64
CA LEU A 305 11.19 -1.48 13.87
C LEU A 305 10.83 -1.68 12.38
N GLU A 306 9.66 -2.25 12.09
CA GLU A 306 9.06 -2.39 10.76
C GLU A 306 9.02 -1.04 10.02
N SER A 307 8.34 -0.06 10.62
CA SER A 307 8.16 1.27 10.02
C SER A 307 9.46 2.08 9.93
N ILE A 308 10.44 1.84 10.79
CA ILE A 308 11.74 2.52 10.76
C ILE A 308 12.59 1.95 9.63
N PHE A 309 12.64 0.62 9.43
CA PHE A 309 13.26 0.03 8.24
C PHE A 309 12.66 0.58 6.95
N GLU A 310 11.32 0.64 6.84
CA GLU A 310 10.64 1.27 5.69
C GLU A 310 11.05 2.74 5.50
N SER A 311 11.13 3.52 6.58
CA SER A 311 11.54 4.93 6.54
C SER A 311 12.99 5.09 6.06
N VAL A 312 13.92 4.23 6.51
CA VAL A 312 15.31 4.21 6.04
C VAL A 312 15.39 3.78 4.58
N SER A 313 14.55 2.85 4.12
CA SER A 313 14.52 2.42 2.72
C SER A 313 14.14 3.56 1.75
N ILE A 314 13.40 4.56 2.23
CA ILE A 314 13.05 5.76 1.47
C ILE A 314 14.20 6.79 1.50
N SER A 315 14.88 6.95 2.65
CA SER A 315 15.84 8.04 2.86
C SER A 315 17.34 7.70 2.69
N GLN A 316 17.69 6.41 2.73
CA GLN A 316 19.01 5.81 2.52
C GLN A 316 18.88 4.30 2.14
N PRO A 317 18.46 3.94 0.92
CA PRO A 317 18.17 2.54 0.54
C PRO A 317 19.37 1.59 0.65
N GLU A 318 20.58 2.03 0.36
CA GLU A 318 21.81 1.22 0.44
C GLU A 318 22.15 0.88 1.90
N ALA A 319 22.02 1.87 2.79
CA ALA A 319 22.21 1.68 4.22
C ALA A 319 21.12 0.77 4.83
N CYS A 320 19.87 0.88 4.34
CA CYS A 320 18.78 -0.02 4.70
C CYS A 320 19.14 -1.48 4.38
N SER A 321 19.61 -1.74 3.16
CA SER A 321 19.94 -3.09 2.70
C SER A 321 21.18 -3.65 3.41
N ALA A 322 22.20 -2.80 3.65
CA ALA A 322 23.35 -3.17 4.47
C ALA A 322 22.97 -3.58 5.90
N LEU A 323 22.03 -2.86 6.54
CA LEU A 323 21.53 -3.20 7.88
C LEU A 323 20.62 -4.44 7.87
N ALA A 324 19.85 -4.66 6.81
CA ALA A 324 19.05 -5.87 6.65
C ALA A 324 19.94 -7.12 6.57
N ASN A 325 20.98 -7.09 5.73
CA ASN A 325 21.98 -8.15 5.62
C ASN A 325 22.68 -8.43 6.96
N PHE A 326 23.02 -7.37 7.71
CA PHE A 326 23.62 -7.46 9.04
C PHE A 326 22.69 -8.14 10.06
N VAL A 327 21.39 -7.80 10.05
CA VAL A 327 20.39 -8.45 10.91
C VAL A 327 20.24 -9.93 10.54
N ILE A 328 20.13 -10.27 9.26
CA ILE A 328 20.01 -11.66 8.78
C ILE A 328 21.24 -12.50 9.20
N SER A 329 22.45 -11.99 8.96
CA SER A 329 23.70 -12.63 9.39
C SER A 329 23.82 -12.75 10.92
N GLY A 330 23.22 -11.83 11.67
CA GLY A 330 23.20 -11.85 13.13
C GLY A 330 22.07 -12.69 13.76
N THR A 331 21.17 -13.27 12.95
CA THR A 331 19.99 -14.00 13.41
C THR A 331 19.86 -15.36 12.73
N ILE A 332 19.13 -15.44 11.61
CA ILE A 332 18.81 -16.67 10.88
C ILE A 332 20.09 -17.39 10.44
N LEU A 333 21.05 -16.64 9.89
CA LEU A 333 22.32 -17.16 9.38
C LEU A 333 23.49 -17.00 10.37
N SER A 334 23.18 -16.75 11.64
CA SER A 334 24.21 -16.62 12.69
C SER A 334 25.00 -17.91 12.86
N ARG A 335 26.31 -17.81 13.13
CA ARG A 335 27.10 -18.96 13.57
C ARG A 335 26.64 -19.44 14.95
N ASN A 336 26.38 -18.48 15.86
CA ASN A 336 25.90 -18.77 17.21
C ASN A 336 24.44 -19.25 17.20
N ASP A 337 24.15 -20.29 17.98
CA ASP A 337 22.78 -20.79 18.13
C ASP A 337 21.84 -19.74 18.75
N ASN A 338 20.62 -19.67 18.25
CA ASN A 338 19.62 -18.70 18.68
C ASN A 338 18.19 -19.06 18.21
N GLU A 339 17.18 -18.52 18.89
CA GLU A 339 15.75 -18.86 18.64
C GLU A 339 15.22 -18.50 17.24
N PHE A 340 15.92 -17.65 16.47
CA PHE A 340 15.54 -17.28 15.10
C PHE A 340 16.22 -18.13 14.02
N LYS A 341 17.03 -19.14 14.39
CA LYS A 341 17.49 -20.18 13.45
C LYS A 341 16.37 -21.14 13.06
N ASP A 342 15.49 -21.49 14.00
CA ASP A 342 14.27 -22.21 13.65
C ASP A 342 13.32 -21.24 12.96
N PHE A 343 13.28 -21.30 11.64
CA PHE A 343 12.39 -20.45 10.85
C PHE A 343 10.90 -20.71 11.17
N ALA A 344 10.57 -21.87 11.75
CA ALA A 344 9.23 -22.14 12.27
C ALA A 344 8.89 -21.27 13.49
N ALA A 345 9.87 -20.92 14.33
CA ALA A 345 9.68 -20.01 15.46
C ALA A 345 9.47 -18.56 15.01
N ILE A 346 10.12 -18.14 13.90
CA ILE A 346 9.81 -16.87 13.23
C ILE A 346 8.40 -16.90 12.65
N ALA A 347 8.09 -17.94 11.85
CA ALA A 347 6.80 -18.09 11.20
C ALA A 347 5.66 -18.10 12.22
N GLY A 348 5.71 -18.97 13.24
CA GLY A 348 4.68 -19.06 14.27
C GLY A 348 4.50 -17.83 15.18
N SER A 349 5.34 -16.80 15.05
CA SER A 349 5.30 -15.60 15.89
C SER A 349 4.52 -14.45 15.25
N ASN A 350 3.45 -14.00 15.91
CA ASN A 350 2.64 -12.83 15.51
C ASN A 350 3.41 -11.49 15.52
N THR A 351 4.64 -11.43 16.06
CA THR A 351 5.45 -10.20 16.14
C THR A 351 6.75 -10.30 15.35
N ALA A 352 7.49 -11.40 15.48
CA ALA A 352 8.79 -11.55 14.80
C ALA A 352 8.62 -11.71 13.28
N SER A 353 7.59 -12.43 12.82
CA SER A 353 7.28 -12.60 11.39
C SER A 353 7.09 -11.27 10.64
N HIS A 354 6.53 -10.25 11.30
CA HIS A 354 6.38 -8.89 10.75
C HIS A 354 7.74 -8.23 10.51
N VAL A 355 8.60 -8.21 11.54
CA VAL A 355 9.97 -7.66 11.44
C VAL A 355 10.76 -8.39 10.35
N PHE A 356 10.77 -9.73 10.38
CA PHE A 356 11.51 -10.52 9.41
C PHE A 356 10.96 -10.40 7.98
N SER A 357 9.65 -10.22 7.80
CA SER A 357 9.09 -9.90 6.48
C SER A 357 9.71 -8.61 5.92
N VAL A 358 9.83 -7.55 6.71
CA VAL A 358 10.41 -6.29 6.23
C VAL A 358 11.93 -6.39 6.07
N VAL A 359 12.65 -6.98 7.03
CA VAL A 359 14.11 -7.17 6.95
C VAL A 359 14.50 -8.00 5.72
N ILE A 360 13.84 -9.14 5.47
CA ILE A 360 14.16 -10.01 4.34
C ILE A 360 13.83 -9.33 3.00
N GLY A 361 12.77 -8.51 2.93
CA GLY A 361 12.44 -7.71 1.74
C GLY A 361 13.43 -6.56 1.44
N PHE A 362 14.35 -6.27 2.36
CA PHE A 362 15.47 -5.34 2.16
C PHE A 362 16.84 -6.03 2.02
N CYS A 363 16.90 -7.36 2.12
CA CYS A 363 18.13 -8.12 1.81
C CYS A 363 18.49 -7.99 0.32
N ASP A 364 19.78 -7.78 0.03
CA ASP A 364 20.31 -7.59 -1.33
C ASP A 364 21.62 -8.36 -1.60
N ASP A 365 22.13 -9.13 -0.62
CA ASP A 365 23.33 -9.96 -0.80
C ASP A 365 22.97 -11.35 -1.31
N ALA A 366 23.34 -11.65 -2.56
CA ALA A 366 23.01 -12.91 -3.22
C ALA A 366 23.44 -14.15 -2.43
N ARG A 367 24.59 -14.12 -1.73
CA ARG A 367 25.07 -15.26 -0.92
C ARG A 367 24.19 -15.49 0.31
N LEU A 368 23.84 -14.43 1.04
CA LEU A 368 22.91 -14.55 2.17
C LEU A 368 21.52 -15.01 1.71
N LEU A 369 21.09 -14.61 0.52
CA LEU A 369 19.84 -15.09 -0.07
C LEU A 369 19.91 -16.57 -0.49
N THR A 370 21.04 -17.04 -1.03
CA THR A 370 21.30 -18.47 -1.29
C THR A 370 21.20 -19.29 0.00
N ASP A 371 21.84 -18.86 1.08
CA ASP A 371 21.79 -19.54 2.38
C ASP A 371 20.36 -19.50 2.98
N LEU A 372 19.66 -18.36 2.87
CA LEU A 372 18.27 -18.24 3.30
C LEU A 372 17.33 -19.16 2.51
N LEU A 373 17.53 -19.31 1.20
CA LEU A 373 16.73 -20.22 0.36
C LEU A 373 16.80 -21.66 0.87
N ALA A 374 17.96 -22.11 1.37
CA ALA A 374 18.10 -23.44 1.98
C ALA A 374 17.26 -23.56 3.27
N VAL A 375 17.32 -22.57 4.16
CA VAL A 375 16.53 -22.51 5.41
C VAL A 375 15.02 -22.47 5.13
N TYR A 376 14.60 -21.67 4.15
CA TYR A 376 13.22 -21.58 3.68
C TYR A 376 12.74 -22.90 3.07
N THR A 377 13.56 -23.57 2.25
CA THR A 377 13.25 -24.87 1.66
C THR A 377 13.01 -25.93 2.73
N ALA A 378 13.94 -26.04 3.69
CA ALA A 378 13.82 -26.98 4.82
C ALA A 378 12.58 -26.71 5.71
N SER A 379 12.11 -25.46 5.76
CA SER A 379 10.95 -25.03 6.56
C SER A 379 9.66 -24.84 5.77
N CYS A 380 9.67 -25.12 4.45
CA CYS A 380 8.66 -24.61 3.52
C CYS A 380 7.24 -25.04 3.90
N SER A 381 7.03 -26.33 4.20
CA SER A 381 5.75 -26.87 4.66
C SER A 381 5.18 -26.08 5.86
N LYS A 382 6.00 -25.83 6.90
CA LYS A 382 5.60 -25.10 8.11
C LYS A 382 5.20 -23.64 7.81
N ILE A 383 5.89 -22.98 6.88
CA ILE A 383 5.57 -21.58 6.48
C ILE A 383 4.16 -21.50 5.90
N PHE A 384 3.77 -22.48 5.07
CA PHE A 384 2.41 -22.58 4.52
C PHE A 384 1.38 -23.04 5.57
N GLU A 385 1.72 -23.97 6.45
CA GLU A 385 0.83 -24.42 7.54
C GLU A 385 0.44 -23.28 8.50
N HIS A 386 1.34 -22.35 8.75
CA HIS A 386 1.10 -21.21 9.63
C HIS A 386 0.49 -19.98 8.93
N ASP A 387 0.24 -20.00 7.61
CA ASP A 387 -0.31 -18.88 6.80
C ASP A 387 0.62 -17.64 6.64
N TYR A 388 1.94 -17.80 6.83
CA TYR A 388 2.91 -16.70 6.76
C TYR A 388 3.50 -16.48 5.37
N SER A 389 2.64 -16.49 4.35
CA SER A 389 2.99 -16.22 2.94
C SER A 389 3.75 -14.90 2.72
N LYS A 390 3.60 -13.91 3.61
CA LYS A 390 4.36 -12.65 3.58
C LYS A 390 5.87 -12.87 3.63
N LEU A 391 6.34 -13.87 4.37
CA LEU A 391 7.77 -14.21 4.44
C LEU A 391 8.30 -14.69 3.08
N VAL A 392 7.49 -15.42 2.30
CA VAL A 392 7.83 -15.85 0.94
C VAL A 392 7.82 -14.65 -0.02
N GLN A 393 6.79 -13.80 0.06
CA GLN A 393 6.68 -12.57 -0.74
C GLN A 393 7.88 -11.63 -0.54
N SER A 394 8.32 -11.49 0.71
CA SER A 394 9.49 -10.70 1.07
C SER A 394 10.79 -11.31 0.57
N LEU A 395 10.96 -12.63 0.64
CA LEU A 395 12.10 -13.33 0.06
C LEU A 395 12.17 -13.06 -1.45
N PHE A 396 11.08 -13.24 -2.18
CA PHE A 396 11.01 -12.97 -3.62
C PHE A 396 11.38 -11.52 -3.98
N ARG A 397 11.01 -10.53 -3.15
CA ARG A 397 11.45 -9.13 -3.31
C ARG A 397 12.97 -8.97 -3.12
N GLY A 398 13.57 -9.66 -2.15
CA GLY A 398 15.02 -9.67 -1.95
C GLY A 398 15.77 -10.30 -3.12
N LEU A 399 15.28 -11.44 -3.63
CA LEU A 399 15.82 -12.12 -4.81
C LEU A 399 15.83 -11.20 -6.04
N CYS A 400 14.76 -10.44 -6.28
CA CYS A 400 14.71 -9.48 -7.39
C CYS A 400 15.81 -8.42 -7.33
N LYS A 401 16.07 -7.87 -6.13
CA LYS A 401 17.11 -6.87 -5.91
C LYS A 401 18.50 -7.46 -6.16
N ALA A 402 18.76 -8.64 -5.60
CA ALA A 402 20.03 -9.34 -5.81
C ALA A 402 20.25 -9.69 -7.29
N ASN A 403 19.25 -10.25 -7.98
CA ASN A 403 19.31 -10.51 -9.43
C ASN A 403 19.65 -9.22 -10.22
N THR A 404 19.03 -8.09 -9.87
CA THR A 404 19.31 -6.79 -10.52
C THR A 404 20.74 -6.30 -10.27
N LEU A 405 21.26 -6.44 -9.04
CA LEU A 405 22.64 -6.05 -8.71
C LEU A 405 23.67 -6.93 -9.41
N MET A 406 23.48 -8.26 -9.41
CA MET A 406 24.40 -9.20 -10.09
C MET A 406 24.47 -8.94 -11.61
N LEU A 407 23.34 -8.61 -12.25
CA LEU A 407 23.31 -8.22 -13.67
C LEU A 407 24.05 -6.90 -13.94
N ASN A 408 23.99 -5.94 -13.02
CA ASN A 408 24.72 -4.69 -13.14
C ASN A 408 26.24 -4.90 -12.93
N GLU A 409 26.64 -5.78 -12.01
CA GLU A 409 28.03 -6.17 -11.79
C GLU A 409 28.61 -6.84 -13.06
N SER A 410 27.95 -7.84 -13.63
CA SER A 410 28.41 -8.49 -14.87
C SER A 410 28.48 -7.54 -16.08
N ASN A 411 27.53 -6.62 -16.21
CA ASN A 411 27.55 -5.63 -17.29
C ASN A 411 28.69 -4.60 -17.14
N ASN A 412 29.07 -4.26 -15.90
CA ASN A 412 30.20 -3.35 -15.64
C ASN A 412 31.56 -4.02 -15.88
N GLU A 413 31.69 -5.33 -15.65
CA GLU A 413 32.89 -6.09 -16.03
C GLU A 413 33.06 -6.13 -17.56
N ASN A 414 31.98 -6.39 -18.30
CA ASN A 414 31.98 -6.42 -19.76
C ASN A 414 32.34 -5.07 -20.42
N ASN A 415 31.96 -3.95 -19.80
CA ASN A 415 32.19 -2.61 -20.36
C ASN A 415 33.58 -2.01 -20.05
N ASN A 416 34.29 -2.48 -19.01
CA ASN A 416 35.61 -1.97 -18.62
C ASN A 416 36.75 -2.67 -19.40
N VAL A 417 36.79 -2.37 -20.70
CA VAL A 417 37.80 -2.87 -21.65
C VAL A 417 39.14 -2.10 -21.49
N SER A 418 39.88 -2.40 -20.43
CA SER A 418 41.32 -2.09 -20.33
C SER A 418 42.09 -3.15 -19.52
N SER A 419 43.36 -3.28 -19.88
CA SER A 419 44.34 -4.35 -19.58
C SER A 419 44.40 -4.91 -18.14
N ASP A 420 44.04 -6.19 -17.98
CA ASP A 420 44.89 -7.26 -17.43
C ASP A 420 44.07 -8.57 -17.40
N ASN A 421 44.60 -9.67 -17.96
CA ASN A 421 43.75 -10.81 -18.34
C ASN A 421 43.62 -11.92 -17.27
N GLN A 422 44.72 -12.32 -16.60
CA GLN A 422 44.68 -13.54 -15.75
C GLN A 422 43.85 -13.40 -14.46
N ASP A 423 43.88 -12.25 -13.80
CA ASP A 423 43.05 -12.04 -12.59
C ASP A 423 41.57 -11.82 -12.94
N LYS A 424 41.27 -11.28 -14.13
CA LYS A 424 39.88 -11.13 -14.62
C LYS A 424 39.24 -12.47 -14.95
N ASP A 425 39.96 -13.39 -15.60
CA ASP A 425 39.42 -14.72 -15.94
C ASP A 425 38.98 -15.49 -14.68
N ASN A 426 39.73 -15.38 -13.57
CA ASN A 426 39.38 -15.98 -12.29
C ASN A 426 38.16 -15.28 -11.64
N ILE A 427 38.12 -13.95 -11.60
CA ILE A 427 37.00 -13.19 -11.01
C ILE A 427 35.69 -13.44 -11.78
N SER A 428 35.77 -13.49 -13.12
CA SER A 428 34.61 -13.77 -13.97
C SER A 428 34.08 -15.19 -13.78
N ALA A 429 34.98 -16.17 -13.58
CA ALA A 429 34.61 -17.54 -13.25
C ALA A 429 33.93 -17.65 -11.87
N ASP A 430 34.48 -17.02 -10.83
CA ASP A 430 33.90 -16.96 -9.49
C ASP A 430 32.49 -16.31 -9.50
N LEU A 431 32.32 -15.22 -10.27
CA LEU A 431 31.04 -14.55 -10.45
C LEU A 431 30.02 -15.44 -11.15
N ALA A 432 30.43 -16.13 -12.22
CA ALA A 432 29.58 -17.06 -12.96
C ALA A 432 29.14 -18.26 -12.10
N GLU A 433 30.03 -18.85 -11.31
CA GLU A 433 29.69 -19.92 -10.36
C GLU A 433 28.71 -19.40 -9.29
N SER A 434 28.93 -18.19 -8.76
CA SER A 434 28.02 -17.57 -7.78
C SER A 434 26.62 -17.33 -8.36
N ILE A 435 26.52 -16.85 -9.61
CA ILE A 435 25.24 -16.68 -10.32
C ILE A 435 24.55 -18.03 -10.53
N GLN A 436 25.28 -19.07 -10.97
CA GLN A 436 24.72 -20.40 -11.18
C GLN A 436 24.21 -21.02 -9.86
N SER A 437 24.98 -20.90 -8.78
CA SER A 437 24.61 -21.37 -7.44
C SER A 437 23.35 -20.66 -6.93
N PHE A 438 23.28 -19.34 -7.08
CA PHE A 438 22.12 -18.53 -6.70
C PHE A 438 20.85 -18.91 -7.49
N ASN A 439 20.97 -19.09 -8.82
CA ASN A 439 19.85 -19.53 -9.66
C ASN A 439 19.39 -20.96 -9.33
N ASN A 440 20.32 -21.88 -9.05
CA ASN A 440 20.01 -23.24 -8.62
C ASN A 440 19.22 -23.25 -7.29
N ALA A 441 19.64 -22.45 -6.31
CA ALA A 441 18.96 -22.33 -5.02
C ALA A 441 17.53 -21.75 -5.17
N GLN A 442 17.35 -20.74 -6.04
CA GLN A 442 16.02 -20.20 -6.36
C GLN A 442 15.12 -21.29 -6.96
N LYS A 443 15.64 -22.11 -7.88
CA LYS A 443 14.89 -23.19 -8.53
C LYS A 443 14.48 -24.27 -7.53
N VAL A 444 15.39 -24.73 -6.66
CA VAL A 444 15.12 -25.75 -5.63
C VAL A 444 14.01 -25.29 -4.66
N PHE A 445 14.05 -24.03 -4.20
CA PHE A 445 13.00 -23.51 -3.32
C PHE A 445 11.64 -23.42 -4.02
N VAL A 446 11.62 -22.97 -5.28
CA VAL A 446 10.41 -22.90 -6.10
C VAL A 446 9.82 -24.29 -6.36
N ASP A 447 10.66 -25.28 -6.66
CA ASP A 447 10.21 -26.66 -6.85
C ASP A 447 9.59 -27.24 -5.57
N ALA A 448 10.18 -26.96 -4.40
CA ALA A 448 9.59 -27.34 -3.11
C ALA A 448 8.21 -26.69 -2.89
N ILE A 449 7.99 -25.44 -3.31
CA ILE A 449 6.64 -24.82 -3.29
C ILE A 449 5.69 -25.56 -4.24
N ILE A 450 6.13 -25.89 -5.46
CA ILE A 450 5.32 -26.60 -6.47
C ILE A 450 4.93 -27.99 -5.96
N GLU A 451 5.87 -28.75 -5.40
CA GLU A 451 5.64 -30.08 -4.81
C GLU A 451 4.63 -30.03 -3.67
N LEU A 452 4.73 -29.05 -2.76
CA LEU A 452 3.76 -28.85 -1.68
C LEU A 452 2.32 -28.61 -2.16
N THR A 453 2.12 -28.12 -3.40
CA THR A 453 0.77 -27.98 -3.96
C THR A 453 0.13 -29.32 -4.37
N GLY A 454 0.94 -30.36 -4.63
CA GLY A 454 0.49 -31.62 -5.22
C GLY A 454 -0.13 -31.49 -6.62
N ALA A 455 -0.03 -30.33 -7.28
CA ALA A 455 -0.78 -29.99 -8.49
C ALA A 455 0.05 -30.03 -9.78
N GLY A 456 1.35 -30.33 -9.68
CA GLY A 456 2.29 -30.32 -10.81
C GLY A 456 2.21 -29.00 -11.58
N GLN A 457 2.04 -29.06 -12.89
CA GLN A 457 1.95 -27.86 -13.75
C GLN A 457 0.78 -26.92 -13.43
N ARG A 458 -0.20 -27.33 -12.59
CA ARG A 458 -1.33 -26.49 -12.14
C ARG A 458 -1.12 -25.87 -10.76
N PHE A 459 0.13 -25.72 -10.32
CA PHE A 459 0.47 -25.13 -9.02
C PHE A 459 -0.13 -23.73 -8.81
N ILE A 460 -0.25 -22.88 -9.84
CA ILE A 460 -0.92 -21.57 -9.69
C ILE A 460 -2.40 -21.72 -9.32
N ARG A 461 -3.13 -22.65 -9.95
CA ARG A 461 -4.51 -22.98 -9.55
C ARG A 461 -4.58 -23.41 -8.09
N ALA A 462 -3.67 -24.28 -7.66
CA ALA A 462 -3.64 -24.80 -6.30
C ALA A 462 -3.19 -23.77 -5.25
N LEU A 463 -2.32 -22.81 -5.60
CA LEU A 463 -1.95 -21.70 -4.72
C LEU A 463 -3.12 -20.71 -4.55
N LEU A 464 -3.82 -20.37 -5.63
CA LEU A 464 -4.97 -19.46 -5.58
C LEU A 464 -6.24 -20.11 -4.97
N LEU A 465 -6.39 -21.43 -5.15
CA LEU A 465 -7.58 -22.22 -4.82
C LEU A 465 -7.28 -23.51 -4.02
N PRO A 466 -6.46 -23.52 -2.95
CA PRO A 466 -6.10 -24.76 -2.27
C PRO A 466 -7.35 -25.40 -1.64
N GLY A 467 -7.45 -26.71 -1.77
CA GLY A 467 -8.65 -27.49 -1.43
C GLY A 467 -9.74 -27.53 -2.52
N GLN A 468 -9.61 -26.78 -3.61
CA GLN A 468 -10.49 -26.90 -4.79
C GLN A 468 -9.93 -27.90 -5.82
N PRO A 469 -10.78 -28.46 -6.70
CA PRO A 469 -10.32 -29.32 -7.79
C PRO A 469 -9.32 -28.62 -8.72
N VAL A 470 -8.10 -29.19 -8.80
CA VAL A 470 -7.05 -28.76 -9.74
C VAL A 470 -7.34 -29.16 -11.18
N MET A 471 -8.30 -30.05 -11.42
CA MET A 471 -8.81 -30.42 -12.74
C MET A 471 -10.31 -30.14 -12.85
N GLY A 472 -10.83 -30.16 -14.07
CA GLY A 472 -12.26 -29.97 -14.34
C GLY A 472 -12.69 -28.50 -14.40
N PRO A 473 -13.97 -28.25 -14.71
CA PRO A 473 -14.49 -26.91 -14.98
C PRO A 473 -14.26 -26.00 -13.77
N PHE A 474 -13.60 -24.86 -13.99
CA PHE A 474 -13.48 -23.85 -12.94
C PHE A 474 -14.85 -23.17 -12.78
N SER A 475 -15.57 -23.47 -11.69
CA SER A 475 -16.74 -22.70 -11.30
C SER A 475 -16.33 -21.63 -10.30
N LEU A 476 -16.79 -20.40 -10.52
CA LEU A 476 -16.54 -19.27 -9.64
C LEU A 476 -17.80 -18.41 -9.56
N GLU A 477 -18.73 -18.84 -8.70
CA GLU A 477 -19.99 -18.14 -8.49
C GLU A 477 -19.80 -16.93 -7.57
N PHE A 478 -19.61 -15.75 -8.16
CA PHE A 478 -19.67 -14.49 -7.45
C PHE A 478 -20.68 -13.53 -8.06
N SER A 479 -21.76 -13.28 -7.33
CA SER A 479 -22.56 -12.07 -7.55
C SER A 479 -21.84 -10.88 -6.91
N PHE A 480 -20.92 -10.28 -7.67
CA PHE A 480 -20.53 -8.90 -7.40
C PHE A 480 -21.67 -7.96 -7.82
N SER A 481 -22.81 -8.05 -7.14
CA SER A 481 -23.67 -6.89 -6.93
C SER A 481 -22.97 -5.89 -5.96
N THR A 482 -21.70 -5.59 -6.31
CA THR A 482 -20.97 -4.31 -6.28
C THR A 482 -20.10 -3.96 -5.04
N ASN A 483 -18.90 -4.56 -4.85
CA ASN A 483 -18.00 -4.32 -3.68
C ASN A 483 -17.83 -2.82 -3.29
N SER A 484 -17.72 -2.41 -2.01
CA SER A 484 -17.86 -0.97 -1.65
C SER A 484 -16.79 0.00 -2.23
N LYS A 485 -15.52 -0.43 -2.35
CA LYS A 485 -14.42 0.26 -3.08
C LYS A 485 -14.61 0.23 -4.63
N TYR A 486 -15.77 -0.30 -5.03
CA TYR A 486 -16.32 -0.59 -6.35
C TYR A 486 -17.87 -0.34 -6.35
N MET A 487 -18.36 0.52 -5.41
CA MET A 487 -19.76 0.92 -5.04
C MET A 487 -20.80 -0.16 -4.62
N PHE A 488 -21.06 -0.44 -3.32
CA PHE A 488 -22.23 -1.26 -2.87
C PHE A 488 -23.44 -0.34 -2.59
N LYS A 489 -24.51 -0.41 -3.40
CA LYS A 489 -25.83 0.12 -3.00
C LYS A 489 -26.43 -0.75 -1.89
N ALA A 490 -26.31 -0.27 -0.65
CA ALA A 490 -27.30 -0.63 0.37
C ALA A 490 -28.67 -0.14 -0.13
N LEU A 491 -29.64 -1.05 -0.28
CA LEU A 491 -31.00 -0.68 -0.61
C LEU A 491 -31.61 0.11 0.55
N THR A 492 -31.77 1.42 0.36
CA THR A 492 -32.61 2.25 1.23
C THR A 492 -34.05 1.79 1.12
N THR A 493 -34.51 1.03 2.11
CA THR A 493 -35.94 0.70 2.27
C THR A 493 -36.64 1.95 2.82
N THR A 494 -37.24 2.74 1.94
CA THR A 494 -38.12 3.85 2.31
C THR A 494 -39.45 3.29 2.78
N PHE A 495 -39.79 3.50 4.05
CA PHE A 495 -41.13 3.23 4.57
C PHE A 495 -42.01 4.45 4.31
N THR A 496 -43.20 4.22 3.75
CA THR A 496 -44.24 5.24 3.60
C THR A 496 -44.90 5.61 4.92
N ASP A 497 -44.82 4.74 5.93
CA ASP A 497 -45.25 5.00 7.31
C ASP A 497 -44.11 4.68 8.30
N LYS A 498 -43.83 5.62 9.20
CA LYS A 498 -42.78 5.50 10.23
C LYS A 498 -43.25 4.75 11.48
N SER A 499 -44.55 4.46 11.61
CA SER A 499 -45.15 3.79 12.78
C SER A 499 -44.63 2.37 13.05
N GLN A 500 -44.16 1.66 12.01
CA GLN A 500 -43.81 0.23 12.09
C GLN A 500 -42.35 -0.06 12.51
N VAL A 501 -41.54 0.94 12.85
CA VAL A 501 -40.09 0.75 13.11
C VAL A 501 -39.79 0.50 14.59
N THR A 502 -40.05 -0.71 15.07
CA THR A 502 -39.78 -1.09 16.48
C THR A 502 -38.26 -1.25 16.77
N PRO A 503 -37.84 -1.20 18.05
CA PRO A 503 -36.46 -1.49 18.45
C PRO A 503 -35.95 -2.87 18.01
N GLU A 504 -36.82 -3.89 18.08
CA GLU A 504 -36.54 -5.27 17.70
C GLU A 504 -36.30 -5.36 16.18
N PHE A 505 -37.10 -4.68 15.37
CA PHE A 505 -36.90 -4.61 13.92
C PHE A 505 -35.58 -3.91 13.56
N LYS A 506 -35.19 -2.85 14.29
CA LYS A 506 -33.87 -2.22 14.14
C LYS A 506 -32.72 -3.15 14.57
N GLN A 507 -32.95 -4.09 15.48
CA GLN A 507 -31.96 -5.08 15.88
C GLN A 507 -31.82 -6.20 14.85
N GLN A 508 -32.93 -6.81 14.41
CA GLN A 508 -32.94 -7.81 13.34
C GLN A 508 -32.27 -7.29 12.05
N ARG A 509 -32.50 -6.01 11.69
CA ARG A 509 -31.81 -5.37 10.55
C ARG A 509 -30.30 -5.20 10.75
N ARG A 510 -29.83 -4.98 11.99
CA ARG A 510 -28.39 -4.93 12.31
C ARG A 510 -27.75 -6.32 12.27
N GLU A 511 -28.45 -7.33 12.77
CA GLU A 511 -28.01 -8.73 12.77
C GLU A 511 -27.94 -9.28 11.34
N GLU A 512 -28.97 -9.07 10.49
CA GLU A 512 -28.92 -9.47 9.08
C GLU A 512 -27.89 -8.67 8.27
N HIS A 513 -27.66 -7.39 8.60
CA HIS A 513 -26.56 -6.62 7.99
C HIS A 513 -25.19 -7.21 8.37
N GLN A 514 -24.97 -7.57 9.65
CA GLN A 514 -23.74 -8.22 10.10
C GLN A 514 -23.57 -9.60 9.44
N ARG A 515 -24.64 -10.40 9.34
CA ARG A 515 -24.64 -11.71 8.66
C ARG A 515 -24.31 -11.58 7.17
N ARG A 516 -24.87 -10.57 6.48
CA ARG A 516 -24.55 -10.28 5.08
C ARG A 516 -23.14 -9.73 4.89
N GLU A 517 -22.64 -8.87 5.78
CA GLU A 517 -21.23 -8.48 5.77
C GLU A 517 -20.31 -9.68 6.00
N GLN A 518 -20.67 -10.60 6.89
CA GLN A 518 -19.89 -11.81 7.15
C GLN A 518 -19.86 -12.72 5.92
N LEU A 519 -21.01 -13.00 5.30
CA LEU A 519 -21.09 -13.75 4.04
C LEU A 519 -20.30 -13.08 2.91
N ALA A 520 -20.38 -11.76 2.77
CA ALA A 520 -19.61 -11.02 1.77
C ALA A 520 -18.10 -11.05 2.04
N LYS A 521 -17.67 -11.06 3.31
CA LYS A 521 -16.27 -11.28 3.71
C LYS A 521 -15.84 -12.72 3.40
N GLU A 522 -16.65 -13.71 3.74
CA GLU A 522 -16.40 -15.14 3.45
C GLU A 522 -16.34 -15.42 1.94
N GLN A 523 -17.10 -14.71 1.11
CA GLN A 523 -16.99 -14.76 -0.35
C GLN A 523 -15.74 -14.04 -0.88
N PHE A 524 -15.42 -12.84 -0.39
CA PHE A 524 -14.29 -12.02 -0.87
C PHE A 524 -12.91 -12.54 -0.43
N PHE A 525 -12.83 -13.14 0.75
CA PHE A 525 -11.61 -13.76 1.26
C PHE A 525 -11.55 -15.26 0.92
N GLY A 526 -12.70 -15.90 0.68
CA GLY A 526 -12.86 -17.34 0.52
C GLY A 526 -13.10 -18.04 1.86
N THR A 527 -13.46 -19.33 1.79
CA THR A 527 -13.63 -20.17 2.98
C THR A 527 -12.35 -20.17 3.81
N LYS A 528 -12.42 -19.71 5.07
CA LYS A 528 -11.31 -19.82 6.02
C LYS A 528 -10.87 -21.28 6.11
N TYR A 529 -9.58 -21.54 5.95
CA TYR A 529 -9.11 -22.92 6.02
C TYR A 529 -9.20 -23.39 7.47
N LYS A 530 -9.95 -24.47 7.69
CA LYS A 530 -9.92 -25.27 8.92
C LYS A 530 -9.18 -26.55 8.59
N LYS A 531 -7.92 -26.67 9.04
CA LYS A 531 -7.22 -27.96 9.02
C LYS A 531 -7.96 -28.91 9.97
N LYS A 532 -8.23 -30.14 9.54
CA LYS A 532 -9.20 -31.05 10.18
C LYS A 532 -8.86 -31.48 11.62
N GLU A 533 -7.65 -31.21 12.10
CA GLU A 533 -7.10 -31.84 13.31
C GLU A 533 -6.71 -30.86 14.44
N THR A 534 -6.46 -29.58 14.15
CA THR A 534 -5.92 -28.64 15.16
C THR A 534 -6.85 -27.48 15.53
N GLY A 535 -8.00 -27.33 14.87
CA GLY A 535 -9.02 -26.32 15.21
C GLY A 535 -8.64 -24.85 14.95
N VAL A 536 -7.38 -24.56 14.64
CA VAL A 536 -6.91 -23.21 14.26
C VAL A 536 -7.53 -22.81 12.92
N VAL A 537 -8.13 -21.62 12.89
CA VAL A 537 -8.83 -21.06 11.73
C VAL A 537 -7.95 -19.96 11.13
N THR A 538 -7.65 -20.02 9.82
CA THR A 538 -6.90 -18.93 9.18
C THR A 538 -7.71 -17.63 9.21
N HIS A 539 -7.05 -16.53 9.60
CA HIS A 539 -7.71 -15.22 9.70
C HIS A 539 -7.76 -14.48 8.35
N ALA A 540 -6.75 -14.68 7.49
CA ALA A 540 -6.88 -14.41 6.08
C ALA A 540 -7.73 -15.52 5.44
N GLY A 541 -8.61 -15.13 4.52
CA GLY A 541 -9.18 -16.11 3.63
C GLY A 541 -8.16 -16.47 2.54
N VAL A 542 -8.17 -17.76 2.26
CA VAL A 542 -7.19 -18.54 1.51
C VAL A 542 -6.69 -17.88 0.21
N TRP A 543 -7.57 -17.19 -0.52
CA TRP A 543 -7.24 -16.55 -1.78
C TRP A 543 -6.16 -15.48 -1.67
N GLN A 544 -6.13 -14.72 -0.57
CA GLN A 544 -5.23 -13.56 -0.42
C GLN A 544 -3.78 -14.00 -0.19
N THR A 545 -3.59 -15.09 0.55
CA THR A 545 -2.29 -15.73 0.83
C THR A 545 -1.64 -16.21 -0.47
N GLY A 546 -2.34 -17.03 -1.24
CA GLY A 546 -1.85 -17.53 -2.53
C GLY A 546 -1.62 -16.44 -3.56
N LYS A 547 -2.56 -15.51 -3.70
CA LYS A 547 -2.46 -14.32 -4.57
C LYS A 547 -1.17 -13.54 -4.29
N GLY A 548 -0.86 -13.27 -3.03
CA GLY A 548 0.34 -12.53 -2.63
C GLY A 548 1.61 -13.20 -3.15
N ILE A 549 1.76 -14.51 -2.92
CA ILE A 549 2.89 -15.31 -3.41
C ILE A 549 2.99 -15.21 -4.94
N VAL A 550 1.90 -15.48 -5.66
CA VAL A 550 1.88 -15.46 -7.13
C VAL A 550 2.26 -14.08 -7.70
N ILE A 551 1.74 -12.99 -7.12
CA ILE A 551 2.09 -11.63 -7.54
C ILE A 551 3.57 -11.34 -7.30
N SER A 552 4.11 -11.74 -6.15
CA SER A 552 5.55 -11.58 -5.87
C SER A 552 6.44 -12.47 -6.75
N TRP A 553 5.95 -13.64 -7.18
CA TRP A 553 6.67 -14.57 -8.05
C TRP A 553 6.97 -13.94 -9.41
N PHE A 554 5.97 -13.27 -10.02
CA PHE A 554 6.16 -12.51 -11.27
C PHE A 554 7.19 -11.37 -11.17
N ASN A 555 7.65 -11.03 -9.96
CA ASN A 555 8.64 -10.01 -9.66
C ASN A 555 9.93 -10.59 -9.07
N MET A 556 10.30 -11.87 -9.32
CA MET A 556 11.50 -12.49 -8.71
C MET A 556 12.85 -12.11 -9.34
N GLY A 557 12.88 -11.56 -10.56
CA GLY A 557 14.12 -11.21 -11.26
C GLY A 557 14.81 -12.34 -12.03
N ASN A 558 14.33 -13.59 -11.93
CA ASN A 558 14.82 -14.73 -12.70
C ASN A 558 13.79 -15.09 -13.80
N PRO A 559 14.12 -14.93 -15.10
CA PRO A 559 13.18 -15.18 -16.20
C PRO A 559 12.65 -16.62 -16.26
N ASP A 560 13.48 -17.64 -16.10
CA ASP A 560 13.03 -19.03 -16.19
C ASP A 560 11.97 -19.34 -15.12
N ILE A 561 12.21 -18.90 -13.90
CA ILE A 561 11.31 -19.08 -12.76
C ILE A 561 10.01 -18.29 -12.93
N VAL A 562 10.09 -17.06 -13.42
CA VAL A 562 8.89 -16.23 -13.72
C VAL A 562 8.07 -16.87 -14.84
N ASN A 563 8.72 -17.41 -15.88
CA ASN A 563 8.04 -18.03 -17.01
C ASN A 563 7.41 -19.38 -16.68
N MET A 564 7.88 -20.12 -15.66
CA MET A 564 7.13 -21.27 -15.11
C MET A 564 5.78 -20.85 -14.49
N ALA A 565 5.73 -19.72 -13.79
CA ALA A 565 4.47 -19.21 -13.22
C ALA A 565 3.50 -18.74 -14.33
N ALA A 566 4.01 -18.12 -15.39
CA ALA A 566 3.21 -17.74 -16.56
C ALA A 566 2.64 -18.97 -17.29
N GLU A 567 3.45 -20.02 -17.50
CA GLU A 567 2.98 -21.31 -18.07
C GLU A 567 1.88 -21.92 -17.21
N SER A 568 2.12 -22.01 -15.90
CA SER A 568 1.14 -22.58 -14.99
C SER A 568 -0.17 -21.79 -14.98
N LEU A 569 -0.13 -20.45 -14.99
CA LEU A 569 -1.32 -19.60 -15.01
C LEU A 569 -2.12 -19.77 -16.32
N ILE A 570 -1.45 -19.58 -17.47
CA ILE A 570 -2.09 -19.40 -18.77
C ILE A 570 -2.34 -20.73 -19.49
N ASP A 571 -1.39 -21.67 -19.45
CA ASP A 571 -1.45 -22.89 -20.26
C ASP A 571 -2.07 -24.09 -19.53
N TYR A 572 -2.00 -24.12 -18.20
CA TYR A 572 -2.42 -25.29 -17.41
C TYR A 572 -3.55 -25.03 -16.42
N SER A 573 -3.54 -23.90 -15.70
CA SER A 573 -4.47 -23.62 -14.59
C SER A 573 -5.82 -23.09 -15.06
N PHE A 574 -5.81 -22.10 -15.97
CA PHE A 574 -7.01 -21.45 -16.51
C PHE A 574 -6.93 -21.30 -18.05
N PRO A 575 -6.71 -22.41 -18.80
CA PRO A 575 -6.44 -22.36 -20.24
C PRO A 575 -7.67 -22.01 -21.09
N GLU A 576 -8.88 -22.15 -20.56
CA GLU A 576 -10.10 -21.86 -21.32
C GLU A 576 -10.51 -20.38 -21.20
N PRO A 577 -10.98 -19.73 -22.29
CA PRO A 577 -11.38 -18.31 -22.28
C PRO A 577 -12.41 -17.98 -21.19
N GLY A 578 -13.33 -18.92 -20.94
CA GLY A 578 -14.35 -18.79 -19.90
C GLY A 578 -13.81 -18.89 -18.48
N ASP A 579 -12.68 -19.58 -18.28
CA ASP A 579 -12.05 -19.78 -16.97
C ASP A 579 -11.12 -18.62 -16.64
N ALA A 580 -10.33 -18.15 -17.62
CA ALA A 580 -9.59 -16.89 -17.54
C ALA A 580 -10.55 -15.70 -17.27
N PHE A 581 -11.69 -15.62 -17.97
CA PHE A 581 -12.73 -14.62 -17.69
C PHE A 581 -13.21 -14.65 -16.24
N LYS A 582 -13.61 -15.83 -15.71
CA LYS A 582 -14.08 -15.96 -14.32
C LYS A 582 -13.02 -15.47 -13.33
N LEU A 583 -11.74 -15.79 -13.57
CA LEU A 583 -10.65 -15.37 -12.69
C LEU A 583 -10.38 -13.86 -12.76
N ILE A 584 -10.32 -13.28 -13.96
CA ILE A 584 -10.17 -11.81 -14.15
C ILE A 584 -11.31 -11.03 -13.47
N MET A 585 -12.53 -11.57 -13.51
CA MET A 585 -13.71 -10.95 -12.90
C MET A 585 -13.72 -11.05 -11.36
N HIS A 586 -12.72 -11.68 -10.75
CA HIS A 586 -12.45 -11.64 -9.31
C HIS A 586 -11.27 -10.70 -9.00
N PRO A 587 -11.35 -9.79 -8.01
CA PRO A 587 -10.28 -8.82 -7.74
C PRO A 587 -8.89 -9.45 -7.55
N ALA A 588 -8.78 -10.59 -6.85
CA ALA A 588 -7.50 -11.28 -6.68
C ALA A 588 -6.94 -11.84 -8.01
N GLY A 589 -7.81 -12.28 -8.92
CA GLY A 589 -7.40 -12.80 -10.22
C GLY A 589 -7.04 -11.69 -11.21
N CYS A 590 -7.78 -10.57 -11.19
CA CYS A 590 -7.40 -9.33 -11.87
C CYS A 590 -5.97 -8.91 -11.50
N ASP A 591 -5.69 -8.78 -10.19
CA ASP A 591 -4.36 -8.38 -9.69
C ASP A 591 -3.25 -9.39 -10.09
N VAL A 592 -3.55 -10.69 -10.16
CA VAL A 592 -2.62 -11.73 -10.64
C VAL A 592 -2.33 -11.61 -12.13
N TYR A 593 -3.34 -11.40 -12.97
CA TYR A 593 -3.13 -11.16 -14.40
C TYR A 593 -2.39 -9.85 -14.66
N GLN A 594 -2.69 -8.77 -13.92
CA GLN A 594 -1.94 -7.52 -14.02
C GLN A 594 -0.46 -7.69 -13.61
N ALA A 595 -0.16 -8.48 -12.58
CA ALA A 595 1.23 -8.79 -12.19
C ALA A 595 1.96 -9.64 -13.23
N CYS A 596 1.28 -10.61 -13.85
CA CYS A 596 1.83 -11.40 -14.96
C CYS A 596 2.16 -10.52 -16.18
N LEU A 597 1.23 -9.65 -16.58
CA LEU A 597 1.37 -8.82 -17.78
C LEU A 597 2.37 -7.67 -17.58
N GLY A 598 2.36 -7.03 -16.42
CA GLY A 598 3.28 -5.95 -16.06
C GLY A 598 4.71 -6.41 -15.74
N SER A 599 4.96 -7.72 -15.64
CA SER A 599 6.32 -8.24 -15.46
C SER A 599 7.13 -8.11 -16.75
N ILE A 600 8.34 -7.56 -16.61
CA ILE A 600 9.35 -7.52 -17.67
C ILE A 600 10.01 -8.89 -17.91
N TYR A 601 9.87 -9.82 -16.97
CA TYR A 601 10.47 -11.15 -17.03
C TYR A 601 9.53 -12.22 -17.62
N VAL A 602 8.22 -11.92 -17.73
CA VAL A 602 7.26 -12.78 -18.44
C VAL A 602 7.46 -12.59 -19.94
N ALA A 603 7.86 -13.68 -20.61
CA ALA A 603 8.14 -13.69 -22.03
C ALA A 603 6.89 -13.29 -22.86
N PRO A 604 7.06 -12.55 -23.97
CA PRO A 604 5.93 -11.80 -24.55
C PRO A 604 4.94 -12.73 -25.27
N TRP A 605 5.37 -13.92 -25.68
CA TRP A 605 4.50 -14.93 -26.27
C TRP A 605 3.39 -15.39 -25.32
N TYR A 606 3.58 -15.35 -24.00
CA TYR A 606 2.50 -15.58 -23.02
C TYR A 606 1.42 -14.50 -23.12
N LYS A 607 1.85 -13.24 -23.28
CA LYS A 607 0.98 -12.06 -23.39
C LYS A 607 0.18 -12.13 -24.71
N ILE A 608 0.84 -12.45 -25.83
CA ILE A 608 0.21 -12.68 -27.14
C ILE A 608 -0.75 -13.89 -27.11
N ARG A 609 -0.39 -14.98 -26.43
CA ARG A 609 -1.27 -16.15 -26.23
C ARG A 609 -2.53 -15.76 -25.44
N LEU A 610 -2.40 -14.93 -24.41
CA LEU A 610 -3.54 -14.45 -23.64
C LEU A 610 -4.49 -13.56 -24.47
N ILE A 611 -3.99 -12.73 -25.40
CA ILE A 611 -4.85 -11.98 -26.35
C ILE A 611 -5.72 -12.94 -27.16
N ASN A 612 -5.09 -13.97 -27.75
CA ASN A 612 -5.80 -14.98 -28.55
C ASN A 612 -6.81 -15.78 -27.70
N ASN A 613 -6.46 -16.10 -26.46
CA ASN A 613 -7.33 -16.79 -25.52
C ASN A 613 -8.55 -15.95 -25.13
N LEU A 614 -8.36 -14.68 -24.78
CA LEU A 614 -9.44 -13.83 -24.28
C LEU A 614 -10.42 -13.36 -25.38
N LYS A 615 -10.07 -13.49 -26.67
CA LYS A 615 -10.91 -13.04 -27.81
C LYS A 615 -12.41 -13.37 -27.68
N PRO A 616 -12.86 -14.59 -27.30
CA PRO A 616 -14.29 -14.90 -27.16
C PRO A 616 -15.01 -14.18 -25.99
N VAL A 617 -14.28 -13.47 -25.13
CA VAL A 617 -14.78 -12.81 -23.92
C VAL A 617 -14.36 -11.33 -23.80
N ILE A 618 -13.58 -10.77 -24.73
CA ILE A 618 -13.11 -9.37 -24.70
C ILE A 618 -14.28 -8.38 -24.51
N ASP A 619 -15.38 -8.52 -25.26
CA ASP A 619 -16.55 -7.64 -25.13
C ASP A 619 -17.21 -7.66 -23.74
N LYS A 620 -17.06 -8.76 -22.99
CA LYS A 620 -17.57 -8.87 -21.61
C LYS A 620 -16.60 -8.21 -20.63
N LEU A 621 -15.29 -8.33 -20.87
CA LEU A 621 -14.23 -7.68 -20.10
C LEU A 621 -14.28 -6.15 -20.27
N ALA A 622 -14.43 -5.65 -21.49
CA ALA A 622 -14.48 -4.21 -21.83
C ALA A 622 -15.71 -3.47 -21.25
N ARG A 623 -16.70 -4.20 -20.72
CA ARG A 623 -17.87 -3.64 -20.02
C ARG A 623 -17.73 -3.68 -18.49
N ASN A 624 -16.66 -4.26 -17.95
CA ASN A 624 -16.43 -4.40 -16.51
C ASN A 624 -15.14 -3.71 -16.07
N LYS A 625 -15.13 -3.09 -14.87
CA LYS A 625 -13.95 -2.42 -14.31
C LYS A 625 -12.71 -3.31 -14.27
N LEU A 626 -12.82 -4.55 -13.79
CA LEU A 626 -11.67 -5.46 -13.65
C LEU A 626 -11.18 -5.95 -15.02
N GLY A 627 -12.11 -6.25 -15.92
CA GLY A 627 -11.77 -6.58 -17.31
C GLY A 627 -11.04 -5.45 -18.03
N CYS A 628 -11.49 -4.21 -17.88
CA CYS A 628 -10.81 -3.03 -18.43
C CYS A 628 -9.37 -2.89 -17.90
N LEU A 629 -9.14 -3.14 -16.60
CA LEU A 629 -7.79 -3.07 -16.01
C LEU A 629 -6.83 -4.10 -16.60
N VAL A 630 -7.30 -5.33 -16.84
CA VAL A 630 -6.49 -6.38 -17.49
C VAL A 630 -6.28 -6.08 -18.98
N LEU A 631 -7.28 -5.54 -19.68
CA LEU A 631 -7.13 -5.13 -21.09
C LEU A 631 -6.11 -3.98 -21.24
N ILE A 632 -6.11 -2.99 -20.35
CA ILE A 632 -5.09 -1.93 -20.29
C ILE A 632 -3.70 -2.54 -20.06
N ALA A 633 -3.54 -3.36 -19.03
CA ALA A 633 -2.25 -4.01 -18.75
C ALA A 633 -1.75 -4.89 -19.92
N LEU A 634 -2.67 -5.52 -20.66
CA LEU A 634 -2.34 -6.32 -21.84
C LEU A 634 -1.88 -5.46 -23.03
N PHE A 635 -2.52 -4.31 -23.23
CA PHE A 635 -2.15 -3.31 -24.24
C PHE A 635 -0.78 -2.67 -23.94
N ASP A 636 -0.57 -2.23 -22.70
CA ASP A 636 0.70 -1.66 -22.24
C ASP A 636 1.84 -2.68 -22.37
N ALA A 637 1.56 -3.95 -22.06
CA ALA A 637 2.54 -5.02 -22.22
C ALA A 637 2.75 -5.49 -23.68
N THR A 638 2.02 -4.93 -24.65
CA THR A 638 2.33 -4.99 -26.10
C THR A 638 3.04 -3.72 -26.60
N LEU A 639 3.57 -2.89 -25.70
CA LEU A 639 4.40 -1.71 -26.01
C LEU A 639 5.84 -1.82 -25.48
N SER A 640 6.14 -2.79 -24.62
CA SER A 640 7.51 -3.05 -24.17
C SER A 640 8.38 -3.54 -25.32
N ASP A 641 9.61 -3.04 -25.41
CA ASP A 641 10.65 -3.66 -26.24
C ASP A 641 10.97 -5.06 -25.70
N THR A 642 11.10 -6.04 -26.59
CA THR A 642 11.26 -7.45 -26.22
C THR A 642 12.29 -8.12 -27.12
N GLY A 643 13.50 -8.33 -26.61
CA GLY A 643 14.67 -8.70 -27.42
C GLY A 643 14.54 -9.96 -28.29
N ASP A 644 13.61 -10.87 -27.98
CA ASP A 644 13.41 -12.13 -28.71
C ASP A 644 12.25 -12.10 -29.73
N ILE A 645 11.43 -11.04 -29.78
CA ILE A 645 10.27 -10.95 -30.70
C ILE A 645 10.35 -9.63 -31.49
N PRO A 646 10.24 -9.67 -32.84
CA PRO A 646 10.29 -8.47 -33.66
C PRO A 646 9.33 -7.36 -33.20
N VAL A 647 9.83 -6.12 -33.16
CA VAL A 647 9.12 -4.95 -32.61
C VAL A 647 7.80 -4.68 -33.36
N ASP A 648 7.75 -4.98 -34.65
CA ASP A 648 6.56 -4.90 -35.50
C ASP A 648 5.51 -5.98 -35.17
N VAL A 649 5.93 -7.18 -34.77
CA VAL A 649 5.02 -8.23 -34.25
C VAL A 649 4.43 -7.83 -32.89
N VAL A 650 5.23 -7.20 -32.02
CA VAL A 650 4.78 -6.62 -30.75
C VAL A 650 3.79 -5.49 -30.98
N GLU A 651 4.13 -4.52 -31.83
CA GLU A 651 3.25 -3.41 -32.18
C GLU A 651 1.95 -3.88 -32.85
N ALA A 652 2.02 -4.85 -33.77
CA ALA A 652 0.84 -5.40 -34.42
C ALA A 652 -0.07 -6.18 -33.45
N SER A 653 0.48 -6.77 -32.37
CA SER A 653 -0.32 -7.41 -31.32
C SER A 653 -1.22 -6.40 -30.58
N ARG A 654 -0.76 -5.16 -30.39
CA ARG A 654 -1.57 -4.02 -29.88
C ARG A 654 -2.73 -3.70 -30.83
N ILE A 655 -2.46 -3.68 -32.14
CA ILE A 655 -3.50 -3.46 -33.18
C ILE A 655 -4.55 -4.58 -33.12
N VAL A 656 -4.11 -5.83 -33.01
CA VAL A 656 -5.01 -6.99 -32.87
C VAL A 656 -5.89 -6.82 -31.64
N LEU A 657 -5.33 -6.55 -30.45
CA LEU A 657 -6.12 -6.37 -29.22
C LEU A 657 -7.17 -5.25 -29.37
N ALA A 658 -6.77 -4.09 -29.87
CA ALA A 658 -7.68 -2.97 -30.13
C ALA A 658 -8.77 -3.31 -31.16
N SER A 659 -8.48 -4.15 -32.16
CA SER A 659 -9.43 -4.59 -33.19
C SER A 659 -10.55 -5.50 -32.69
N GLU A 660 -10.33 -6.19 -31.56
CA GLU A 660 -11.28 -7.15 -30.99
C GLU A 660 -12.20 -6.51 -29.93
N ILE A 661 -12.07 -5.20 -29.67
CA ILE A 661 -12.92 -4.45 -28.73
C ILE A 661 -14.03 -3.72 -29.51
N ASP A 662 -15.30 -4.10 -29.32
CA ASP A 662 -16.43 -3.30 -29.80
C ASP A 662 -16.54 -2.00 -28.96
N VAL A 663 -16.12 -0.88 -29.56
CA VAL A 663 -16.18 0.47 -28.99
C VAL A 663 -17.60 0.87 -28.56
N ARG A 664 -18.64 0.48 -29.31
CA ARG A 664 -20.04 0.79 -28.98
C ARG A 664 -20.47 0.01 -27.74
N ALA A 665 -20.11 -1.27 -27.68
CA ALA A 665 -20.37 -2.13 -26.53
C ALA A 665 -19.63 -1.69 -25.26
N ALA A 666 -18.34 -1.35 -25.37
CA ALA A 666 -17.52 -0.89 -24.26
C ALA A 666 -18.04 0.45 -23.70
N SER A 667 -18.34 1.41 -24.59
CA SER A 667 -18.79 2.77 -24.25
C SER A 667 -20.12 2.83 -23.48
N ALA A 668 -20.89 1.74 -23.47
CA ALA A 668 -22.08 1.60 -22.61
C ALA A 668 -21.75 1.67 -21.10
N SER A 669 -20.50 1.41 -20.71
CA SER A 669 -20.04 1.48 -19.32
C SER A 669 -19.09 2.66 -19.06
N PHE A 670 -19.03 3.17 -17.83
CA PHE A 670 -18.09 4.25 -17.46
C PHE A 670 -16.62 3.83 -17.68
N HIS A 671 -16.26 2.64 -17.20
CA HIS A 671 -14.89 2.11 -17.32
C HIS A 671 -14.53 1.79 -18.78
N GLY A 672 -15.48 1.28 -19.57
CA GLY A 672 -15.27 1.05 -21.00
C GLY A 672 -15.09 2.35 -21.79
N ARG A 673 -15.74 3.47 -21.42
CA ARG A 673 -15.39 4.78 -22.00
C ARG A 673 -13.97 5.23 -21.66
N GLN A 674 -13.52 5.00 -20.42
CA GLN A 674 -12.13 5.26 -20.03
C GLN A 674 -11.15 4.36 -20.82
N LEU A 675 -11.49 3.08 -21.03
CA LEU A 675 -10.73 2.14 -21.86
C LEU A 675 -10.61 2.63 -23.32
N CYS A 676 -11.73 3.01 -23.94
CA CYS A 676 -11.76 3.53 -25.32
C CYS A 676 -10.92 4.80 -25.48
N ALA A 677 -10.97 5.71 -24.50
CA ALA A 677 -10.17 6.93 -24.48
C ALA A 677 -8.67 6.64 -24.28
N TYR A 678 -8.33 5.75 -23.34
CA TYR A 678 -6.94 5.37 -23.06
C TYR A 678 -6.27 4.72 -24.28
N MET A 679 -6.95 3.77 -24.92
CA MET A 679 -6.46 3.07 -26.11
C MET A 679 -6.71 3.82 -27.42
N LYS A 680 -7.28 5.04 -27.37
CA LYS A 680 -7.60 5.88 -28.53
C LYS A 680 -8.42 5.17 -29.63
N LEU A 681 -9.35 4.29 -29.24
CA LEU A 681 -10.05 3.41 -30.19
C LEU A 681 -10.87 4.18 -31.23
N ASP A 682 -11.38 5.38 -30.89
CA ASP A 682 -12.07 6.26 -31.83
C ASP A 682 -11.17 6.86 -32.91
N GLU A 683 -9.88 7.10 -32.62
CA GLU A 683 -8.89 7.52 -33.63
C GLU A 683 -8.59 6.32 -34.55
N PHE A 684 -8.44 5.14 -33.96
CA PHE A 684 -8.18 3.86 -34.63
C PHE A 684 -9.26 3.45 -35.65
N GLN A 685 -10.54 3.70 -35.33
CA GLN A 685 -11.66 3.39 -36.23
C GLN A 685 -11.88 4.41 -37.36
N ARG A 686 -11.33 5.62 -37.25
CA ARG A 686 -11.55 6.71 -38.23
C ARG A 686 -10.54 6.71 -39.38
N SER A 687 -9.32 6.23 -39.18
CA SER A 687 -8.26 6.18 -40.19
C SER A 687 -8.39 4.95 -41.12
N GLY A 688 -9.53 4.81 -41.81
CA GLY A 688 -9.91 3.60 -42.55
C GLY A 688 -8.88 3.02 -43.53
N GLU A 689 -8.00 3.85 -44.12
CA GLU A 689 -6.90 3.37 -44.98
C GLU A 689 -5.71 2.80 -44.20
N ASP A 690 -5.30 3.45 -43.11
CA ASP A 690 -4.28 2.90 -42.20
C ASP A 690 -4.80 1.66 -41.49
N TRP A 691 -6.09 1.64 -41.16
CA TRP A 691 -6.78 0.47 -40.66
C TRP A 691 -6.75 -0.69 -41.68
N GLY A 692 -7.04 -0.43 -42.95
CA GLY A 692 -6.94 -1.43 -44.02
C GLY A 692 -5.52 -1.99 -44.17
N ARG A 693 -4.50 -1.12 -44.19
CA ARG A 693 -3.08 -1.52 -44.22
C ARG A 693 -2.68 -2.34 -42.99
N ALA A 694 -3.13 -1.93 -41.80
CA ALA A 694 -2.92 -2.65 -40.56
C ALA A 694 -3.67 -4.00 -40.50
N LEU A 695 -4.82 -4.12 -41.18
CA LEU A 695 -5.60 -5.35 -41.32
C LEU A 695 -4.99 -6.33 -42.34
N GLN A 696 -4.30 -5.81 -43.35
CA GLN A 696 -3.48 -6.62 -44.27
C GLN A 696 -2.26 -7.16 -43.53
N ARG A 697 -1.50 -6.28 -42.85
CA ARG A 697 -0.44 -6.69 -41.90
C ARG A 697 -0.95 -7.67 -40.86
N ARG A 698 -2.17 -7.51 -40.31
CA ARG A 698 -2.78 -8.48 -39.37
C ARG A 698 -2.86 -9.90 -39.93
N THR A 699 -2.96 -10.10 -41.24
CA THR A 699 -3.01 -11.45 -41.83
C THR A 699 -1.60 -12.03 -42.03
N GLU A 700 -0.63 -11.18 -42.36
CA GLU A 700 0.79 -11.54 -42.51
C GLU A 700 1.43 -11.76 -41.13
N VAL A 701 1.33 -10.79 -40.22
CA VAL A 701 1.72 -10.91 -38.82
C VAL A 701 1.00 -12.07 -38.12
N ARG A 702 -0.27 -12.37 -38.44
CA ARG A 702 -0.92 -13.59 -37.90
C ARG A 702 -0.24 -14.86 -38.40
N LYS A 703 0.22 -14.90 -39.66
CA LYS A 703 1.01 -16.02 -40.17
C LYS A 703 2.42 -16.05 -39.56
N GLU A 704 3.07 -14.92 -39.34
CA GLU A 704 4.38 -14.84 -38.68
C GLU A 704 4.28 -15.24 -37.21
N ILE A 705 3.31 -14.72 -36.45
CA ILE A 705 2.98 -15.15 -35.09
C ILE A 705 2.68 -16.66 -35.05
N MET A 706 1.91 -17.19 -36.01
CA MET A 706 1.64 -18.63 -36.07
C MET A 706 2.86 -19.46 -36.51
N SER A 707 3.73 -18.92 -37.36
CA SER A 707 5.02 -19.54 -37.73
C SER A 707 5.99 -19.55 -36.55
N ILE A 708 6.05 -18.46 -35.78
CA ILE A 708 6.80 -18.38 -34.51
C ILE A 708 6.20 -19.36 -33.49
N PHE A 709 4.87 -19.53 -33.44
CA PHE A 709 4.24 -20.55 -32.59
C PHE A 709 4.61 -21.99 -33.02
N ASP A 710 4.64 -22.27 -34.33
CA ASP A 710 5.02 -23.59 -34.86
C ASP A 710 6.53 -23.86 -34.67
N GLU A 711 7.40 -22.88 -34.92
CA GLU A 711 8.85 -22.98 -34.67
C GLU A 711 9.18 -23.07 -33.18
N ALA A 712 8.54 -22.31 -32.30
CA ALA A 712 8.78 -22.37 -30.85
C ALA A 712 8.20 -23.64 -30.18
N ALA A 713 7.24 -24.32 -30.82
CA ALA A 713 6.79 -25.65 -30.40
C ALA A 713 7.85 -26.73 -30.65
N GLU A 714 8.73 -26.54 -31.64
CA GLU A 714 9.64 -27.59 -32.14
C GLU A 714 10.83 -27.88 -31.19
N PRO A 715 11.52 -26.89 -30.56
CA PRO A 715 12.47 -27.14 -29.47
C PRO A 715 11.85 -27.85 -28.27
N ARG A 716 10.57 -27.56 -27.96
CA ARG A 716 9.84 -28.18 -26.85
C ARG A 716 9.44 -29.63 -27.15
N ARG A 717 9.18 -29.99 -28.41
CA ARG A 717 9.05 -31.39 -28.84
C ARG A 717 10.36 -32.15 -28.71
N ARG A 718 11.50 -31.56 -29.12
CA ARG A 718 12.83 -32.20 -29.02
C ARG A 718 13.34 -32.41 -27.59
N ARG A 719 12.86 -31.66 -26.60
CA ARG A 719 13.12 -31.91 -25.16
C ARG A 719 12.16 -32.93 -24.52
N LYS A 720 11.21 -33.48 -25.27
CA LYS A 720 10.28 -34.56 -24.84
C LYS A 720 10.48 -35.87 -25.63
N ALA A 721 11.57 -35.97 -26.38
CA ALA A 721 12.02 -37.17 -27.10
C ALA A 721 13.26 -37.75 -26.41
#